data_AF-A0A0W0GFE1-F1
#
_entry.id   AF-A0A0W0GFE1-F1
#
_cell.length_a   1.000
_cell.length_b   1.000
_cell.length_c   1.000
_cell.angle_alpha   90.00
_cell.angle_beta   90.00
_cell.angle_gamma   90.00
#
_symmetry.space_group_name_H-M   'P 1'
#
loop_
_entity.id
_entity.type
_entity.pdbx_description
1 polymer ?
#
loop_
_entity_poly.entity_id
_entity_poly.type
_entity_poly.pdbx_seq_one_letter_code
_entity_poly.pdbx_strand_id
1 'polypeptide(L)'
;MDMTRAEVIVEVKIHPDDDPFVDKPKGGNTSQGQSPHERSTILGGDVRGQIITYATAQLAAQYRTHAFSVIIVNDGARLIRWDRAGAIFTRKFDYRKFHYLAEFFWRYNRATRAARGHDESVTMAHGLDDELVIEARAALGCAPNDSLYRFEVVDEVTGEKTYYLGKAPSFKGNKSLTGRSTRGIVVYDLKNRKVAYLKDTWRVCGTGYDIDKEGDTYRKLKAAGVRNVPTVVAFGDVGDEMWHRTQTDIFARKRGSFIRQLRGHRHCRLVFREVGRDLTSFETTGEIVGAIADAVEAHQDAYELAGILHRDISVGNILITDNGGGLLIDWDLSKEVQKMGVPRQVERTGTWQFMSAKLLMTPTPDTHELADDLESFYHVLTWVTLRYTPHGLDDAALVELIYRYFDDSWYNASSGKTSGGQLKRAYLTQREMRNAELPQGELAQLIDDLATLLRTRYEDPPTTTEINKFKALETKAKLLGDDFVQSFLEQSPVWQYKERMKLLQTSHWIRDRFRRSADRRHVMKDTRTRDRDLGPPGTTSMRRPKESEAYIDQPKQPRKYGFKSPEGTEETPSAALGELPDSKRPKQLPNLSPEDDEEATWAPDAPDIIDGQLVFPKLAGYEEDKISDDEGYDSAWAHELDEIELTAE
;
A
#
# COMPACT_ATOMS: atom_id res chain seq x y z
N MET A 1 7.05 16.67 -16.68
CA MET A 1 8.09 15.61 -16.67
C MET A 1 7.39 14.28 -16.82
N ASP A 2 7.81 13.46 -17.78
CA ASP A 2 7.21 12.14 -17.99
C ASP A 2 7.85 11.11 -17.03
N MET A 3 7.14 10.81 -15.94
CA MET A 3 7.62 9.87 -14.91
C MET A 3 7.66 8.43 -15.39
N THR A 4 7.07 8.10 -16.54
CA THR A 4 7.15 6.74 -17.11
C THR A 4 8.49 6.45 -17.78
N ARG A 5 9.27 7.51 -18.09
CA ARG A 5 10.55 7.42 -18.79
C ARG A 5 11.73 8.07 -18.06
N ALA A 6 11.47 8.80 -16.98
CA ALA A 6 12.52 9.44 -16.19
C ALA A 6 13.48 8.40 -15.58
N GLU A 7 14.79 8.57 -15.81
CA GLU A 7 15.83 7.74 -15.20
C GLU A 7 16.37 8.33 -13.90
N VAL A 8 16.78 9.59 -13.92
CA VAL A 8 17.25 10.35 -12.75
C VAL A 8 16.54 11.70 -12.71
N ILE A 9 16.12 12.11 -11.52
CA ILE A 9 15.47 13.40 -11.29
C ILE A 9 16.50 14.36 -10.70
N VAL A 10 16.64 15.55 -11.30
CA VAL A 10 17.54 16.60 -10.81
C VAL A 10 16.70 17.81 -10.43
N GLU A 11 16.64 18.10 -9.13
CA GLU A 11 15.96 19.29 -8.60
C GLU A 11 17.00 20.38 -8.30
N VAL A 12 16.75 21.60 -8.77
CA VAL A 12 17.67 22.73 -8.61
C VAL A 12 16.99 23.84 -7.81
N LYS A 13 17.66 24.28 -6.75
CA LYS A 13 17.23 25.32 -5.82
C LYS A 13 18.34 26.36 -5.64
N ILE A 14 17.94 27.60 -5.37
CA ILE A 14 18.86 28.73 -5.25
C ILE A 14 19.02 29.14 -3.78
N HIS A 15 17.96 29.07 -2.99
CA HIS A 15 18.01 29.57 -1.62
C HIS A 15 18.69 28.54 -0.70
N PRO A 16 19.67 28.92 0.15
CA PRO A 16 20.35 27.98 1.03
C PRO A 16 19.42 27.21 1.98
N ASP A 17 18.30 27.81 2.38
CA ASP A 17 17.28 27.18 3.23
C ASP A 17 16.37 26.19 2.50
N ASP A 18 16.49 26.08 1.17
CA ASP A 18 15.79 25.06 0.36
C ASP A 18 16.41 23.66 0.52
N ASP A 19 17.60 23.54 1.13
CA ASP A 19 18.21 22.22 1.37
C ASP A 19 17.37 21.41 2.36
N PRO A 20 16.81 20.26 1.94
CA PRO A 20 15.85 19.49 2.72
C PRO A 20 16.48 18.79 3.93
N PHE A 21 17.82 18.67 3.94
CA PHE A 21 18.56 17.88 4.93
C PHE A 21 19.59 18.69 5.72
N VAL A 22 20.07 18.09 6.81
CA VAL A 22 21.12 18.60 7.70
C VAL A 22 22.21 17.55 7.90
N ASP A 23 23.46 17.93 7.63
CA ASP A 23 24.62 17.01 7.70
C ASP A 23 25.03 16.65 9.12
N LYS A 24 24.81 17.57 10.07
CA LYS A 24 25.18 17.43 11.49
C LYS A 24 24.00 17.84 12.38
N PRO A 25 23.13 16.90 12.76
CA PRO A 25 22.08 17.16 13.75
C PRO A 25 22.67 17.76 15.02
N LYS A 26 22.06 18.83 15.56
CA LYS A 26 22.34 19.23 16.95
C LYS A 26 21.72 18.16 17.84
N GLY A 27 22.49 17.58 18.77
CA GLY A 27 22.10 16.45 19.62
C GLY A 27 20.91 16.70 20.54
N GLY A 28 19.71 16.80 19.97
CA GLY A 28 18.44 16.90 20.68
C GLY A 28 17.83 15.52 20.88
N ASN A 29 17.29 15.29 22.09
CA ASN A 29 16.46 14.13 22.38
C ASN A 29 15.38 13.97 21.29
N THR A 30 15.36 12.81 20.63
CA THR A 30 14.42 12.43 19.56
C THR A 30 13.01 12.12 20.10
N SER A 31 12.54 12.85 21.12
CA SER A 31 11.26 12.62 21.77
C SER A 31 10.03 12.99 20.92
N GLN A 32 10.22 13.53 19.70
CA GLN A 32 9.13 13.95 18.80
C GLN A 32 9.08 13.23 17.44
N GLY A 33 9.85 12.16 17.21
CA GLY A 33 9.72 11.36 15.99
C GLY A 33 10.16 12.02 14.68
N GLN A 34 10.77 13.21 14.71
CA GLN A 34 11.46 13.79 13.55
C GLN A 34 12.83 13.13 13.38
N SER A 35 13.20 12.79 12.15
CA SER A 35 14.55 12.31 11.86
C SER A 35 15.54 13.44 12.19
N PRO A 36 16.69 13.13 12.81
CA PRO A 36 17.67 14.13 13.19
C PRO A 36 18.25 14.89 11.97
N HIS A 37 18.06 14.37 10.77
CA HIS A 37 18.60 14.96 9.55
C HIS A 37 17.60 15.79 8.74
N GLU A 38 16.34 15.88 9.17
CA GLU A 38 15.36 16.75 8.53
C GLU A 38 15.67 18.22 8.80
N ARG A 39 15.72 19.05 7.75
CA ARG A 39 15.75 20.49 7.95
C ARG A 39 14.37 20.98 8.42
N SER A 40 14.38 21.77 9.50
CA SER A 40 13.19 22.31 10.15
C SER A 40 12.68 23.63 9.56
N THR A 41 13.32 24.17 8.51
CA THR A 41 12.83 25.34 7.79
C THR A 41 11.60 24.97 6.97
N ILE A 42 10.67 25.92 6.79
CA ILE A 42 9.49 25.73 5.94
C ILE A 42 9.93 25.37 4.52
N LEU A 43 10.89 26.12 3.98
CA LEU A 43 11.45 25.87 2.64
C LEU A 43 12.07 24.46 2.51
N GLY A 44 12.88 24.04 3.49
CA GLY A 44 13.47 22.69 3.48
C GLY A 44 12.41 21.59 3.59
N GLY A 45 11.35 21.83 4.38
CA GLY A 45 10.18 20.96 4.45
C GLY A 45 9.42 20.84 3.12
N ASP A 46 9.17 21.96 2.46
CA ASP A 46 8.48 22.01 1.17
C ASP A 46 9.28 21.28 0.09
N VAL A 47 10.59 21.53 0.02
CA VAL A 47 11.48 20.85 -0.93
C VAL A 47 11.57 19.36 -0.64
N ARG A 48 11.61 18.95 0.64
CA ARG A 48 11.59 17.54 1.03
C ARG A 48 10.31 16.85 0.54
N GLY A 49 9.15 17.46 0.77
CA GLY A 49 7.87 16.95 0.26
C GLY A 49 7.84 16.86 -1.27
N GLN A 50 8.43 17.84 -1.96
CA GLN A 50 8.52 17.86 -3.43
C GLN A 50 9.38 16.71 -3.97
N ILE A 51 10.60 16.51 -3.47
CA ILE A 51 11.49 15.44 -3.96
C ILE A 51 10.98 14.04 -3.61
N ILE A 52 10.32 13.88 -2.45
CA ILE A 52 9.63 12.63 -2.09
C ILE A 52 8.50 12.34 -3.08
N THR A 53 7.75 13.37 -3.47
CA THR A 53 6.65 13.24 -4.45
C THR A 53 7.18 12.75 -5.80
N TYR A 54 8.33 13.27 -6.23
CA TYR A 54 8.97 12.84 -7.48
C TYR A 54 9.43 11.38 -7.44
N ALA A 55 10.14 10.97 -6.38
CA ALA A 55 10.57 9.59 -6.20
C ALA A 55 9.37 8.64 -6.10
N THR A 56 8.31 9.05 -5.39
CA THR A 56 7.06 8.30 -5.28
C THR A 56 6.40 8.12 -6.65
N ALA A 57 6.34 9.19 -7.46
CA ALA A 57 5.75 9.13 -8.78
C ALA A 57 6.56 8.24 -9.74
N GLN A 58 7.89 8.31 -9.72
CA GLN A 58 8.76 7.45 -10.53
C GLN A 58 8.62 5.98 -10.14
N LEU A 59 8.70 5.67 -8.83
CA LEU A 59 8.50 4.32 -8.29
C LEU A 59 7.04 3.84 -8.36
N ALA A 60 6.08 4.66 -8.75
CA ALA A 60 4.70 4.26 -9.05
C ALA A 60 4.48 4.02 -10.55
N ALA A 61 5.14 4.81 -11.39
CA ALA A 61 5.01 4.76 -12.85
C ALA A 61 5.85 3.66 -13.51
N GLN A 62 6.94 3.22 -12.87
CA GLN A 62 7.89 2.24 -13.43
C GLN A 62 8.03 1.01 -12.52
N TYR A 63 8.38 -0.15 -13.09
CA TYR A 63 8.81 -1.32 -12.31
C TYR A 63 10.26 -1.12 -11.88
N ARG A 64 10.42 -0.60 -10.66
CA ARG A 64 11.71 -0.29 -10.07
C ARG A 64 11.82 -0.82 -8.65
N THR A 65 13.00 -1.33 -8.32
CA THR A 65 13.40 -1.74 -6.96
C THR A 65 13.84 -0.55 -6.12
N HIS A 66 14.48 0.44 -6.76
CA HIS A 66 14.96 1.67 -6.14
C HIS A 66 15.08 2.79 -7.21
N ALA A 67 15.30 4.02 -6.77
CA ALA A 67 15.48 5.17 -7.66
C ALA A 67 16.59 6.11 -7.16
N PHE A 68 17.16 6.90 -8.07
CA PHE A 68 18.15 7.91 -7.72
C PHE A 68 17.66 9.31 -8.10
N SER A 69 18.03 10.30 -7.30
CA SER A 69 17.85 11.71 -7.63
C SER A 69 19.03 12.56 -7.18
N VAL A 70 19.15 13.73 -7.78
CA VAL A 70 20.12 14.76 -7.40
C VAL A 70 19.35 15.99 -6.94
N ILE A 71 19.79 16.60 -5.84
CA ILE A 71 19.38 17.94 -5.47
C ILE A 71 20.58 18.88 -5.49
N ILE A 72 20.44 19.99 -6.18
CA ILE A 72 21.42 21.07 -6.25
C ILE A 72 20.83 22.27 -5.51
N VAL A 73 21.55 22.77 -4.48
CA VAL A 73 21.16 23.94 -3.71
C VAL A 73 22.30 24.93 -3.69
N ASN A 74 22.13 26.01 -4.46
CA ASN A 74 23.16 27.00 -4.76
C ASN A 74 24.41 26.34 -5.39
N ASP A 75 25.49 26.26 -4.63
CA ASP A 75 26.77 25.70 -5.00
C ASP A 75 27.02 24.28 -4.48
N GLY A 76 26.12 23.74 -3.67
CA GLY A 76 26.23 22.37 -3.20
C GLY A 76 25.23 21.42 -3.85
N ALA A 77 25.59 20.15 -3.90
CA ALA A 77 24.74 19.07 -4.37
C ALA A 77 24.65 17.93 -3.34
N ARG A 78 23.60 17.13 -3.45
CA ARG A 78 23.46 15.84 -2.77
C ARG A 78 22.99 14.79 -3.78
N LEU A 79 23.54 13.59 -3.67
CA LEU A 79 23.03 12.40 -4.34
C LEU A 79 22.10 11.67 -3.37
N ILE A 80 20.97 11.17 -3.87
CA ILE A 80 19.95 10.50 -3.06
C ILE A 80 19.56 9.19 -3.73
N ARG A 81 19.53 8.11 -2.94
CA ARG A 81 18.97 6.81 -3.28
C ARG A 81 17.67 6.62 -2.50
N TRP A 82 16.60 6.26 -3.19
CA TRP A 82 15.27 6.00 -2.64
C TRP A 82 14.92 4.52 -2.77
N ASP A 83 14.38 3.92 -1.72
CA ASP A 83 13.74 2.62 -1.79
C ASP A 83 12.48 2.57 -0.90
N ARG A 84 11.89 1.37 -0.73
CA ARG A 84 10.66 1.20 0.06
C ARG A 84 10.85 1.31 1.57
N ALA A 85 12.09 1.36 2.06
CA ALA A 85 12.37 1.60 3.47
C ALA A 85 12.55 3.10 3.75
N GLY A 86 13.15 3.85 2.84
CA GLY A 86 13.37 5.29 3.02
C GLY A 86 14.34 5.89 1.99
N ALA A 87 15.15 6.84 2.44
CA ALA A 87 16.17 7.50 1.64
C ALA A 87 17.56 7.33 2.23
N ILE A 88 18.57 7.20 1.37
CA ILE A 88 19.98 7.35 1.71
C ILE A 88 20.50 8.54 0.91
N PHE A 89 21.19 9.48 1.55
CA PHE A 89 21.73 10.64 0.87
C PHE A 89 23.14 10.99 1.34
N THR A 90 23.88 11.66 0.47
CA THR A 90 25.21 12.18 0.76
C THR A 90 25.13 13.44 1.60
N ARG A 91 26.19 13.73 2.37
CA ARG A 91 26.46 15.10 2.81
C ARG A 91 26.46 16.08 1.63
N LYS A 92 26.20 17.36 1.92
CA LYS A 92 26.27 18.41 0.91
C LYS A 92 27.72 18.58 0.47
N PHE A 93 28.00 18.46 -0.82
CA PHE A 93 29.33 18.70 -1.40
C PHE A 93 29.27 19.84 -2.41
N ASP A 94 30.34 20.64 -2.51
CA ASP A 94 30.43 21.72 -3.51
C ASP A 94 30.74 21.13 -4.89
N TYR A 95 29.72 21.06 -5.77
CA TYR A 95 29.85 20.41 -7.08
C TYR A 95 30.75 21.20 -8.06
N ARG A 96 31.20 22.40 -7.69
CA ARG A 96 32.19 23.17 -8.45
C ARG A 96 33.62 22.81 -8.09
N LYS A 97 33.82 22.20 -6.91
CA LYS A 97 35.13 21.78 -6.39
C LYS A 97 35.36 20.30 -6.58
N PHE A 98 34.31 19.49 -6.40
CA PHE A 98 34.37 18.04 -6.48
C PHE A 98 33.69 17.53 -7.74
N HIS A 99 34.26 16.50 -8.36
CA HIS A 99 33.76 15.91 -9.61
C HIS A 99 32.67 14.84 -9.39
N TYR A 100 32.22 14.63 -8.14
CA TYR A 100 31.27 13.59 -7.76
C TYR A 100 29.96 13.60 -8.57
N LEU A 101 29.47 14.77 -8.97
CA LEU A 101 28.26 14.86 -9.78
C LEU A 101 28.48 14.34 -11.21
N ALA A 102 29.59 14.71 -11.84
CA ALA A 102 29.95 14.24 -13.18
C ALA A 102 30.23 12.74 -13.17
N GLU A 103 30.95 12.27 -12.14
CA GLU A 103 31.24 10.87 -11.93
C GLU A 103 29.98 10.03 -11.70
N PHE A 104 29.04 10.50 -10.86
CA PHE A 104 27.75 9.85 -10.66
C PHE A 104 27.02 9.62 -11.98
N PHE A 105 26.87 10.66 -12.82
CA PHE A 105 26.19 10.50 -14.12
C PHE A 105 26.97 9.62 -15.09
N TRP A 106 28.30 9.69 -15.11
CA TRP A 106 29.13 8.82 -15.94
C TRP A 106 28.92 7.35 -15.57
N ARG A 107 28.96 7.02 -14.27
CA ARG A 107 28.76 5.65 -13.76
C ARG A 107 27.31 5.19 -13.92
N TYR A 108 26.34 6.04 -13.64
CA TYR A 108 24.91 5.72 -13.80
C TYR A 108 24.57 5.36 -15.27
N ASN A 109 25.12 6.11 -16.24
CA ASN A 109 24.90 5.82 -17.66
C ASN A 109 25.54 4.51 -18.12
N ARG A 110 26.61 4.06 -17.46
CA ARG A 110 27.29 2.77 -17.75
C ARG A 110 26.78 1.60 -16.91
N ALA A 111 25.98 1.87 -15.88
CA ALA A 111 25.43 0.85 -15.00
C ALA A 111 24.46 -0.10 -15.73
N THR A 112 24.31 -1.30 -15.20
CA THR A 112 23.28 -2.25 -15.63
C THR A 112 21.88 -1.72 -15.34
N ARG A 113 20.84 -2.33 -15.95
CA ARG A 113 19.45 -1.92 -15.70
C ARG A 113 19.06 -2.16 -14.25
N ALA A 114 19.36 -3.35 -13.70
CA ALA A 114 19.15 -3.68 -12.29
C ALA A 114 19.79 -2.64 -11.34
N ALA A 115 21.03 -2.25 -11.62
CA ALA A 115 21.74 -1.31 -10.78
C ALA A 115 21.28 0.15 -10.92
N ARG A 116 20.67 0.51 -12.06
CA ARG A 116 19.87 1.75 -12.17
C ARG A 116 18.53 1.68 -11.45
N GLY A 117 18.18 0.51 -10.91
CA GLY A 117 16.98 0.25 -10.15
C GLY A 117 15.81 -0.32 -10.95
N HIS A 118 15.98 -0.70 -12.21
CA HIS A 118 14.94 -1.38 -12.99
C HIS A 118 14.76 -2.81 -12.50
N ASP A 119 13.51 -3.24 -12.27
CA ASP A 119 13.23 -4.63 -11.91
C ASP A 119 13.33 -5.54 -13.14
N GLU A 120 14.45 -6.26 -13.27
CA GLU A 120 14.71 -7.16 -14.41
C GLU A 120 13.83 -8.42 -14.43
N SER A 121 13.13 -8.72 -13.34
CA SER A 121 12.11 -9.78 -13.33
C SER A 121 10.82 -9.35 -14.09
N VAL A 122 10.73 -8.09 -14.51
CA VAL A 122 9.69 -7.56 -15.39
C VAL A 122 10.32 -7.08 -16.69
N THR A 123 9.94 -7.71 -17.80
CA THR A 123 10.48 -7.42 -19.12
C THR A 123 9.38 -7.01 -20.08
N MET A 124 9.71 -6.28 -21.14
CA MET A 124 8.75 -6.11 -22.24
C MET A 124 8.48 -7.46 -22.90
N ALA A 125 7.25 -7.69 -23.35
CA ALA A 125 6.81 -8.94 -23.98
C ALA A 125 7.37 -9.15 -25.42
N HIS A 126 8.59 -8.70 -25.69
CA HIS A 126 9.25 -8.92 -26.99
C HIS A 126 9.80 -10.34 -27.10
N GLY A 127 9.81 -10.89 -28.32
CA GLY A 127 10.34 -12.24 -28.59
C GLY A 127 9.44 -13.39 -28.12
N LEU A 128 8.18 -13.11 -27.78
CA LEU A 128 7.15 -14.13 -27.58
C LEU A 128 6.42 -14.41 -28.90
N ASP A 129 5.83 -15.60 -29.00
CA ASP A 129 4.96 -15.98 -30.12
C ASP A 129 3.83 -14.96 -30.28
N ASP A 130 3.68 -14.43 -31.50
CA ASP A 130 2.66 -13.44 -31.85
C ASP A 130 1.25 -13.95 -31.53
N GLU A 131 0.97 -15.25 -31.70
CA GLU A 131 -0.32 -15.84 -31.35
C GLU A 131 -0.62 -15.74 -29.85
N LEU A 132 0.38 -16.04 -29.00
CA LEU A 132 0.24 -15.93 -27.54
C LEU A 132 0.02 -14.48 -27.10
N VAL A 133 0.72 -13.54 -27.73
CA VAL A 133 0.58 -12.11 -27.43
C VAL A 133 -0.80 -11.61 -27.86
N ILE A 134 -1.29 -12.02 -29.03
CA ILE A 134 -2.64 -11.69 -29.53
C ILE A 134 -3.70 -12.26 -28.58
N GLU A 135 -3.57 -13.53 -28.17
CA GLU A 135 -4.49 -14.18 -27.23
C GLU A 135 -4.51 -13.44 -25.87
N ALA A 136 -3.34 -13.13 -25.32
CA ALA A 136 -3.20 -12.38 -24.08
C ALA A 136 -3.81 -10.97 -24.18
N ARG A 137 -3.59 -10.26 -25.30
CA ARG A 137 -4.19 -8.94 -25.54
C ARG A 137 -5.71 -9.02 -25.54
N ALA A 138 -6.27 -10.00 -26.23
CA ALA A 138 -7.73 -10.20 -26.27
C ALA A 138 -8.27 -10.52 -24.87
N ALA A 139 -7.64 -11.44 -24.14
CA ALA A 139 -8.07 -11.84 -22.80
C ALA A 139 -8.01 -10.70 -21.76
N LEU A 140 -7.02 -9.80 -21.90
CA LEU A 140 -6.83 -8.65 -21.01
C LEU A 140 -7.58 -7.40 -21.45
N GLY A 141 -8.28 -7.44 -22.59
CA GLY A 141 -8.92 -6.27 -23.19
C GLY A 141 -7.94 -5.13 -23.46
N CYS A 142 -6.77 -5.45 -24.05
CA CYS A 142 -5.75 -4.48 -24.44
C CYS A 142 -6.05 -3.90 -25.83
N ALA A 143 -5.71 -2.64 -26.05
CA ALA A 143 -5.62 -2.10 -27.40
C ALA A 143 -4.42 -2.73 -28.15
N PRO A 144 -4.42 -2.73 -29.50
CA PRO A 144 -3.34 -3.34 -30.30
C PRO A 144 -1.94 -2.82 -29.94
N ASN A 145 -1.83 -1.53 -29.60
CA ASN A 145 -0.57 -0.86 -29.32
C ASN A 145 -0.24 -0.72 -27.82
N ASP A 146 -1.07 -1.29 -26.92
CA ASP A 146 -0.78 -1.25 -25.49
C ASP A 146 0.52 -2.01 -25.18
N SER A 147 1.38 -1.45 -24.34
CA SER A 147 2.57 -2.17 -23.87
C SER A 147 2.16 -3.33 -22.96
N LEU A 148 2.66 -4.53 -23.29
CA LEU A 148 2.57 -5.72 -22.46
C LEU A 148 3.92 -6.02 -21.81
N TYR A 149 3.85 -6.35 -20.53
CA TYR A 149 5.00 -6.72 -19.71
C TYR A 149 4.89 -8.18 -19.32
N ARG A 150 6.02 -8.88 -19.41
CA ARG A 150 6.22 -10.23 -18.93
C ARG A 150 6.76 -10.21 -17.51
N PHE A 151 6.04 -10.84 -16.59
CA PHE A 151 6.40 -11.01 -15.18
C PHE A 151 6.92 -12.42 -14.94
N GLU A 152 8.08 -12.54 -14.33
CA GLU A 152 8.58 -13.81 -13.78
C GLU A 152 8.06 -14.00 -12.36
N VAL A 153 7.52 -15.19 -12.05
CA VAL A 153 7.17 -15.59 -10.69
C VAL A 153 7.79 -16.96 -10.41
N VAL A 154 8.58 -17.03 -9.36
CA VAL A 154 9.17 -18.29 -8.87
C VAL A 154 8.33 -18.75 -7.69
N ASP A 155 7.74 -19.93 -7.79
CA ASP A 155 7.03 -20.54 -6.68
C ASP A 155 8.04 -21.06 -5.64
N GLU A 156 8.00 -20.54 -4.42
CA GLU A 156 9.00 -20.85 -3.40
C GLU A 156 8.93 -22.29 -2.88
N VAL A 157 7.80 -22.99 -3.09
CA VAL A 157 7.61 -24.37 -2.62
C VAL A 157 8.20 -25.36 -3.62
N THR A 158 7.89 -25.14 -4.90
CA THR A 158 8.25 -26.06 -5.98
C THR A 158 9.55 -25.67 -6.67
N GLY A 159 9.98 -24.40 -6.54
CA GLY A 159 11.06 -23.81 -7.31
C GLY A 159 10.69 -23.54 -8.78
N GLU A 160 9.43 -23.80 -9.18
CA GLU A 160 8.99 -23.66 -10.56
C GLU A 160 8.92 -22.17 -10.96
N LYS A 161 9.52 -21.84 -12.10
CA LYS A 161 9.40 -20.51 -12.72
C LYS A 161 8.22 -20.49 -13.69
N THR A 162 7.31 -19.54 -13.49
CA THR A 162 6.15 -19.30 -14.38
C THR A 162 6.15 -17.86 -14.87
N TYR A 163 5.65 -17.65 -16.09
CA TYR A 163 5.61 -16.36 -16.76
C TYR A 163 4.18 -15.89 -17.01
N TYR A 164 3.96 -14.59 -16.80
CA TYR A 164 2.64 -13.95 -16.94
C TYR A 164 2.75 -12.70 -17.79
N LEU A 165 1.73 -12.39 -18.59
CA LEU A 165 1.63 -11.13 -19.34
C LEU A 165 0.65 -10.17 -18.67
N GLY A 166 1.04 -8.92 -18.45
CA GLY A 166 0.18 -7.90 -17.87
C GLY A 166 0.34 -6.55 -18.57
N LYS A 167 -0.64 -5.66 -18.36
CA LYS A 167 -0.60 -4.29 -18.88
C LYS A 167 0.48 -3.46 -18.19
N ALA A 168 0.86 -2.35 -18.82
CA ALA A 168 1.68 -1.31 -18.21
C ALA A 168 1.12 -0.85 -16.86
N PRO A 169 1.97 -0.34 -15.94
CA PRO A 169 1.51 0.21 -14.67
C PRO A 169 0.46 1.29 -14.90
N SER A 170 -0.78 1.07 -14.45
CA SER A 170 -1.73 2.17 -14.34
C SER A 170 -1.35 3.02 -13.13
N PHE A 171 -1.12 4.32 -13.32
CA PHE A 171 -0.83 5.24 -12.22
C PHE A 171 -2.07 5.38 -11.32
N LYS A 172 -2.24 4.44 -10.38
CA LYS A 172 -3.34 4.42 -9.43
C LYS A 172 -2.78 4.24 -8.03
N GLY A 173 -2.63 5.34 -7.30
CA GLY A 173 -2.85 5.34 -5.85
C GLY A 173 -1.68 5.01 -4.91
N ASN A 174 -0.43 4.93 -5.35
CA ASN A 174 0.68 4.92 -4.39
C ASN A 174 0.91 6.34 -3.84
N LYS A 175 0.31 6.61 -2.68
CA LYS A 175 0.44 7.90 -1.95
C LYS A 175 1.70 7.97 -1.08
N SER A 176 2.43 6.86 -0.93
CA SER A 176 3.60 6.75 -0.06
C SER A 176 4.78 6.17 -0.83
N LEU A 177 5.96 6.75 -0.59
CA LEU A 177 7.24 6.24 -1.06
C LEU A 177 7.56 4.89 -0.39
N THR A 178 7.41 4.87 0.94
CA THR A 178 7.80 3.76 1.81
C THR A 178 6.63 2.83 2.12
N GLY A 179 6.96 1.64 2.60
CA GLY A 179 6.00 0.60 2.96
C GLY A 179 5.76 -0.40 1.83
N ARG A 180 4.59 -1.01 1.84
CA ARG A 180 4.31 -2.23 1.06
C ARG A 180 4.13 -2.00 -0.44
N SER A 181 3.71 -0.80 -0.82
CA SER A 181 3.51 -0.36 -2.21
C SER A 181 2.84 -1.42 -3.10
N THR A 182 1.80 -2.08 -2.59
CA THR A 182 1.13 -3.20 -3.27
C THR A 182 0.54 -2.76 -4.60
N ARG A 183 0.87 -3.48 -5.66
CA ARG A 183 0.30 -3.35 -7.00
C ARG A 183 -0.53 -4.59 -7.31
N GLY A 184 -1.72 -4.34 -7.82
CA GLY A 184 -2.62 -5.34 -8.33
C GLY A 184 -2.62 -5.36 -9.84
N ILE A 185 -2.37 -6.52 -10.45
CA ILE A 185 -2.25 -6.63 -11.90
C ILE A 185 -3.09 -7.82 -12.36
N VAL A 186 -4.08 -7.56 -13.22
CA VAL A 186 -4.73 -8.64 -13.97
C VAL A 186 -3.75 -9.08 -15.05
N VAL A 187 -3.40 -10.36 -15.02
CA VAL A 187 -2.38 -10.95 -15.89
C VAL A 187 -2.92 -12.16 -16.65
N TYR A 188 -2.29 -12.49 -17.76
CA TYR A 188 -2.54 -13.69 -18.53
C TYR A 188 -1.46 -14.73 -18.21
N ASP A 189 -1.86 -15.87 -17.68
CA ASP A 189 -1.00 -17.00 -17.36
C ASP A 189 -0.62 -17.75 -18.63
N LEU A 190 0.65 -17.69 -19.02
CA LEU A 190 1.15 -18.30 -20.25
C LEU A 190 1.13 -19.84 -20.23
N LYS A 191 1.17 -20.44 -19.03
CA LYS A 191 1.14 -21.90 -18.86
C LYS A 191 -0.29 -22.43 -18.92
N ASN A 192 -1.21 -21.78 -18.21
CA ASN A 192 -2.60 -22.24 -18.09
C ASN A 192 -3.55 -21.63 -19.13
N ARG A 193 -3.08 -20.67 -19.93
CA ARG A 193 -3.84 -19.92 -20.94
C ARG A 193 -5.15 -19.33 -20.38
N LYS A 194 -5.04 -18.69 -19.21
CA LYS A 194 -6.16 -18.09 -18.48
C LYS A 194 -5.76 -16.78 -17.83
N VAL A 195 -6.76 -15.93 -17.60
CA VAL A 195 -6.57 -14.72 -16.79
C VAL A 195 -6.40 -15.12 -15.32
N ALA A 196 -5.47 -14.45 -14.65
CA ALA A 196 -5.14 -14.58 -13.24
C ALA A 196 -4.92 -13.18 -12.65
N TYR A 197 -4.81 -13.10 -11.33
CA TYR A 197 -4.43 -11.87 -10.64
C TYR A 197 -3.05 -12.00 -10.01
N LEU A 198 -2.16 -11.06 -10.29
CA LEU A 198 -0.84 -10.96 -9.69
C LEU A 198 -0.82 -9.79 -8.70
N LYS A 199 -0.55 -10.11 -7.44
CA LYS A 199 -0.25 -9.17 -6.36
C LYS A 199 1.27 -9.01 -6.29
N ASP A 200 1.76 -7.81 -6.53
CA ASP A 200 3.18 -7.44 -6.49
C ASP A 200 3.39 -6.51 -5.28
N THR A 201 4.16 -6.92 -4.27
CA THR A 201 4.19 -6.21 -2.97
C THR A 201 5.55 -6.29 -2.29
N TRP A 202 5.81 -5.35 -1.40
CA TRP A 202 6.99 -5.31 -0.55
C TRP A 202 6.59 -5.73 0.87
N ARG A 203 6.89 -6.97 1.25
CA ARG A 203 6.61 -7.47 2.61
C ARG A 203 7.67 -6.99 3.57
N VAL A 204 7.30 -6.71 4.82
CA VAL A 204 8.26 -6.35 5.87
C VAL A 204 9.21 -7.53 6.13
N CYS A 205 10.49 -7.24 6.30
CA CYS A 205 11.54 -8.22 6.60
C CYS A 205 12.61 -7.61 7.52
N GLY A 206 13.54 -8.45 8.00
CA GLY A 206 14.67 -8.00 8.83
C GLY A 206 14.24 -7.44 10.19
N THR A 207 13.02 -7.69 10.63
CA THR A 207 12.56 -7.41 11.99
C THR A 207 13.13 -8.46 12.94
N GLY A 208 13.33 -8.13 14.22
CA GLY A 208 13.76 -9.11 15.25
C GLY A 208 12.72 -10.19 15.58
N TYR A 209 11.70 -10.34 14.74
CA TYR A 209 10.60 -11.29 14.83
C TYR A 209 10.25 -11.76 13.42
N ASP A 210 9.95 -13.05 13.26
CA ASP A 210 9.50 -13.61 11.99
C ASP A 210 8.11 -13.08 11.66
N ILE A 211 7.91 -12.53 10.46
CA ILE A 211 6.59 -12.19 9.91
C ILE A 211 6.25 -13.27 8.88
N ASP A 212 5.09 -13.92 9.03
CA ASP A 212 4.66 -14.96 8.09
C ASP A 212 4.41 -14.33 6.70
N LYS A 213 4.79 -15.03 5.63
CA LYS A 213 4.48 -14.58 4.26
C LYS A 213 3.00 -14.81 3.98
N GLU A 214 2.35 -13.91 3.23
CA GLU A 214 0.94 -14.05 2.87
C GLU A 214 0.63 -15.40 2.20
N GLY A 215 1.50 -15.83 1.28
CA GLY A 215 1.32 -17.10 0.59
C GLY A 215 1.39 -18.30 1.54
N ASP A 216 2.17 -18.22 2.63
CA ASP A 216 2.18 -19.26 3.66
C ASP A 216 0.83 -19.33 4.39
N THR A 217 0.23 -18.18 4.66
CA THR A 217 -1.13 -18.10 5.22
C THR A 217 -2.12 -18.77 4.30
N TYR A 218 -2.13 -18.44 3.00
CA TYR A 218 -3.01 -19.10 2.03
C TYR A 218 -2.78 -20.61 1.94
N ARG A 219 -1.52 -21.09 2.04
CA ARG A 219 -1.23 -22.52 2.07
C ARG A 219 -1.88 -23.20 3.27
N LYS A 220 -1.83 -22.58 4.46
CA LYS A 220 -2.50 -23.08 5.67
C LYS A 220 -4.02 -23.10 5.50
N LEU A 221 -4.61 -22.02 4.99
CA LEU A 221 -6.05 -21.93 4.73
C LEU A 221 -6.52 -23.03 3.76
N LYS A 222 -5.78 -23.23 2.67
CA LYS A 222 -6.07 -24.31 1.70
C LYS A 222 -5.96 -25.70 2.33
N ALA A 223 -4.90 -25.95 3.11
CA ALA A 223 -4.70 -27.23 3.79
C ALA A 223 -5.80 -27.53 4.82
N ALA A 224 -6.35 -26.51 5.47
CA ALA A 224 -7.46 -26.62 6.41
C ALA A 224 -8.83 -26.73 5.72
N GLY A 225 -8.92 -26.56 4.39
CA GLY A 225 -10.17 -26.64 3.64
C GLY A 225 -11.06 -25.39 3.75
N VAL A 226 -10.47 -24.22 4.00
CA VAL A 226 -11.20 -22.94 4.13
C VAL A 226 -11.87 -22.58 2.80
N ARG A 227 -13.18 -22.27 2.85
CA ARG A 227 -13.97 -21.86 1.69
C ARG A 227 -13.84 -20.36 1.41
N ASN A 228 -14.27 -19.94 0.22
CA ASN A 228 -14.41 -18.53 -0.19
C ASN A 228 -13.14 -17.67 -0.01
N VAL A 229 -11.98 -18.29 -0.16
CA VAL A 229 -10.67 -17.62 -0.30
C VAL A 229 -10.11 -17.89 -1.69
N PRO A 230 -9.36 -16.95 -2.31
CA PRO A 230 -8.73 -17.17 -3.60
C PRO A 230 -7.78 -18.37 -3.57
N THR A 231 -7.69 -19.05 -4.71
CA THR A 231 -6.71 -20.10 -4.88
C THR A 231 -5.38 -19.53 -5.36
N VAL A 232 -4.34 -19.81 -4.59
CA VAL A 232 -2.97 -19.48 -4.97
C VAL A 232 -2.47 -20.43 -6.06
N VAL A 233 -1.94 -19.84 -7.13
CA VAL A 233 -1.29 -20.51 -8.26
C VAL A 233 0.22 -20.62 -8.04
N ALA A 234 0.85 -19.52 -7.67
CA ALA A 234 2.27 -19.43 -7.39
C ALA A 234 2.55 -18.27 -6.44
N PHE A 235 3.59 -18.39 -5.62
CA PHE A 235 4.07 -17.27 -4.82
C PHE A 235 5.53 -17.40 -4.40
N GLY A 236 6.18 -16.28 -4.15
CA GLY A 236 7.56 -16.29 -3.66
C GLY A 236 8.17 -14.89 -3.60
N ASP A 237 9.35 -14.83 -3.00
CA ASP A 237 10.20 -13.63 -3.08
C ASP A 237 10.75 -13.49 -4.50
N VAL A 238 10.82 -12.25 -4.99
CA VAL A 238 11.35 -11.94 -6.32
C VAL A 238 12.87 -11.77 -6.21
N GLY A 239 13.61 -12.33 -7.16
CA GLY A 239 15.04 -12.07 -7.34
C GLY A 239 15.91 -12.39 -6.12
N ASP A 240 17.16 -11.91 -6.19
CA ASP A 240 18.12 -12.02 -5.10
C ASP A 240 17.91 -10.96 -4.01
N GLU A 241 18.71 -10.99 -2.94
CA GLU A 241 18.63 -9.97 -1.90
C GLU A 241 19.24 -8.62 -2.33
N MET A 242 20.04 -8.58 -3.40
CA MET A 242 20.86 -7.42 -3.74
C MET A 242 19.95 -6.25 -4.15
N TRP A 243 19.00 -6.50 -5.06
CA TRP A 243 18.10 -5.48 -5.57
C TRP A 243 16.70 -5.56 -4.97
N HIS A 244 16.21 -6.77 -4.69
CA HIS A 244 14.83 -7.00 -4.27
C HIS A 244 14.64 -6.95 -2.75
N ARG A 245 15.68 -6.55 -2.00
CA ARG A 245 15.59 -6.14 -0.59
C ARG A 245 15.99 -4.67 -0.43
N THR A 246 15.27 -3.94 0.41
CA THR A 246 15.64 -2.56 0.75
C THR A 246 17.02 -2.50 1.41
N GLN A 247 17.77 -1.45 1.10
CA GLN A 247 19.12 -1.24 1.61
C GLN A 247 19.16 -0.13 2.67
N THR A 248 18.17 0.77 2.69
CA THR A 248 18.11 1.89 3.65
C THR A 248 18.09 1.42 5.11
N ASP A 249 17.32 0.38 5.43
CA ASP A 249 17.26 -0.18 6.79
C ASP A 249 18.57 -0.85 7.20
N ILE A 250 19.24 -1.54 6.27
CA ILE A 250 20.53 -2.19 6.50
C ILE A 250 21.60 -1.13 6.78
N PHE A 251 21.66 -0.11 5.93
CA PHE A 251 22.58 1.00 6.06
C PHE A 251 22.41 1.72 7.40
N ALA A 252 21.18 2.08 7.76
CA ALA A 252 20.89 2.75 9.03
C ALA A 252 21.34 1.93 10.25
N ARG A 253 21.13 0.61 10.23
CA ARG A 253 21.54 -0.30 11.33
C ARG A 253 23.05 -0.43 11.46
N LYS A 254 23.78 -0.58 10.34
CA LYS A 254 25.25 -0.71 10.35
C LYS A 254 25.93 0.50 10.99
N ARG A 255 25.38 1.71 10.83
CA ARG A 255 25.93 2.95 11.42
C ARG A 255 25.48 3.23 12.85
N GLY A 256 24.79 2.29 13.51
CA GLY A 256 24.29 2.50 14.88
C GLY A 256 23.25 3.61 14.99
N SER A 257 22.59 3.97 13.88
CA SER A 257 21.57 5.01 13.87
C SER A 257 20.38 4.56 14.72
N PHE A 258 19.94 5.41 15.65
CA PHE A 258 18.81 5.16 16.55
C PHE A 258 17.44 5.30 15.86
N ILE A 259 17.37 5.26 14.53
CA ILE A 259 16.09 5.25 13.80
C ILE A 259 15.44 3.88 13.99
N ARG A 260 14.90 3.64 15.19
CA ARG A 260 14.19 2.44 15.63
C ARG A 260 12.93 2.13 14.81
N GLN A 261 12.63 2.95 13.80
CA GLN A 261 11.40 2.91 13.00
C GLN A 261 11.60 2.42 11.56
N LEU A 262 12.83 2.40 11.01
CA LEU A 262 13.04 1.92 9.64
C LEU A 262 12.85 0.40 9.55
N ARG A 263 11.90 0.00 8.71
CA ARG A 263 11.58 -1.40 8.46
C ARG A 263 12.16 -1.81 7.11
N GLY A 264 12.90 -2.92 7.10
CA GLY A 264 13.32 -3.54 5.85
C GLY A 264 12.13 -4.13 5.11
N HIS A 265 12.22 -4.18 3.79
CA HIS A 265 11.21 -4.80 2.95
C HIS A 265 11.84 -5.73 1.92
N ARG A 266 11.15 -6.83 1.63
CA ARG A 266 11.48 -7.79 0.58
C ARG A 266 10.38 -7.79 -0.47
N HIS A 267 10.76 -7.70 -1.75
CA HIS A 267 9.82 -7.77 -2.86
C HIS A 267 9.32 -9.21 -3.05
N CYS A 268 8.02 -9.41 -3.13
CA CYS A 268 7.39 -10.69 -3.38
C CYS A 268 6.21 -10.58 -4.35
N ARG A 269 5.87 -11.72 -4.98
CA ARG A 269 4.71 -11.87 -5.86
C ARG A 269 3.83 -13.02 -5.39
N LEU A 270 2.53 -12.81 -5.52
CA LEU A 270 1.49 -13.79 -5.21
C LEU A 270 0.48 -13.80 -6.35
N VAL A 271 0.26 -14.96 -6.95
CA VAL A 271 -0.66 -15.12 -8.08
C VAL A 271 -1.89 -15.90 -7.63
N PHE A 272 -3.06 -15.31 -7.83
CA PHE A 272 -4.36 -15.94 -7.61
C PHE A 272 -5.02 -16.30 -8.94
N ARG A 273 -5.74 -17.43 -8.95
CA ARG A 273 -6.49 -17.86 -10.14
C ARG A 273 -7.69 -16.96 -10.38
N GLU A 274 -8.43 -16.66 -9.32
CA GLU A 274 -9.68 -15.94 -9.39
C GLU A 274 -9.44 -14.43 -9.52
N VAL A 275 -10.20 -13.77 -10.40
CA VAL A 275 -10.24 -12.31 -10.53
C VAL A 275 -11.63 -11.83 -10.19
N GLY A 276 -11.75 -11.09 -9.09
CA GLY A 276 -13.01 -10.51 -8.64
C GLY A 276 -13.18 -9.04 -9.05
N ARG A 277 -14.39 -8.52 -8.83
CA ARG A 277 -14.74 -7.11 -8.92
C ARG A 277 -14.98 -6.54 -7.53
N ASP A 278 -14.83 -5.22 -7.38
CA ASP A 278 -14.95 -4.54 -6.09
C ASP A 278 -16.33 -4.76 -5.46
N LEU A 279 -16.40 -4.89 -4.14
CA LEU A 279 -17.68 -5.00 -3.42
C LEU A 279 -18.63 -3.83 -3.74
N THR A 280 -18.09 -2.63 -3.96
CA THR A 280 -18.87 -1.42 -4.32
C THR A 280 -19.40 -1.42 -5.75
N SER A 281 -19.00 -2.37 -6.59
CA SER A 281 -19.48 -2.49 -7.97
C SER A 281 -20.78 -3.28 -8.10
N PHE A 282 -21.33 -3.79 -7.00
CA PHE A 282 -22.54 -4.60 -6.96
C PHE A 282 -23.71 -4.03 -7.79
N GLU A 283 -24.55 -4.92 -8.29
CA GLU A 283 -25.74 -4.56 -9.06
C GLU A 283 -26.97 -4.45 -8.17
N THR A 284 -27.09 -5.35 -7.18
CA THR A 284 -28.24 -5.42 -6.27
C THR A 284 -27.82 -5.55 -4.81
N THR A 285 -28.68 -5.11 -3.89
CA THR A 285 -28.45 -5.30 -2.45
C THR A 285 -28.37 -6.78 -2.04
N GLY A 286 -29.03 -7.68 -2.77
CA GLY A 286 -28.88 -9.12 -2.57
C GLY A 286 -27.47 -9.64 -2.87
N GLU A 287 -26.78 -9.01 -3.83
CA GLU A 287 -25.41 -9.39 -4.20
C GLU A 287 -24.38 -8.97 -3.16
N ILE A 288 -24.47 -7.76 -2.59
CA ILE A 288 -23.57 -7.35 -1.48
C ILE A 288 -23.73 -8.27 -0.28
N VAL A 289 -24.98 -8.63 0.05
CA VAL A 289 -25.26 -9.50 1.20
C VAL A 289 -24.74 -10.90 0.93
N GLY A 290 -24.89 -11.43 -0.28
CA GLY A 290 -24.30 -12.70 -0.68
C GLY A 290 -22.77 -12.71 -0.59
N ALA A 291 -22.11 -11.68 -1.13
CA ALA A 291 -20.65 -11.58 -1.10
C ALA A 291 -20.10 -11.45 0.33
N ILE A 292 -20.75 -10.64 1.19
CA ILE A 292 -20.37 -10.52 2.60
C ILE A 292 -20.64 -11.84 3.34
N ALA A 293 -21.75 -12.53 3.08
CA ALA A 293 -22.05 -13.82 3.70
C ALA A 293 -20.96 -14.85 3.40
N ASP A 294 -20.48 -14.92 2.14
CA ASP A 294 -19.41 -15.82 1.73
C ASP A 294 -18.07 -15.46 2.39
N ALA A 295 -17.78 -14.16 2.56
CA ALA A 295 -16.60 -13.69 3.29
C ALA A 295 -16.67 -13.99 4.79
N VAL A 296 -17.85 -13.91 5.42
CA VAL A 296 -18.06 -14.33 6.82
C VAL A 296 -17.83 -15.84 6.97
N GLU A 297 -18.23 -16.65 5.99
CA GLU A 297 -17.92 -18.08 5.98
C GLU A 297 -16.42 -18.36 5.84
N ALA A 298 -15.71 -17.65 4.95
CA ALA A 298 -14.26 -17.74 4.84
C ALA A 298 -13.58 -17.42 6.18
N HIS A 299 -14.02 -16.35 6.83
CA HIS A 299 -13.49 -15.91 8.13
C HIS A 299 -13.76 -16.94 9.23
N GLN A 300 -14.98 -17.48 9.30
CA GLN A 300 -15.32 -18.52 10.26
C GLN A 300 -14.45 -19.78 10.05
N ASP A 301 -14.37 -20.28 8.82
CA ASP A 301 -13.58 -21.45 8.48
C ASP A 301 -12.09 -21.20 8.82
N ALA A 302 -11.55 -20.02 8.51
CA ALA A 302 -10.16 -19.67 8.85
C ALA A 302 -9.91 -19.67 10.37
N TYR A 303 -10.86 -19.16 11.16
CA TYR A 303 -10.75 -19.13 12.61
C TYR A 303 -10.88 -20.53 13.22
N GLU A 304 -11.91 -21.28 12.84
CA GLU A 304 -12.25 -22.57 13.45
C GLU A 304 -11.36 -23.72 12.95
N LEU A 305 -11.02 -23.74 11.66
CA LEU A 305 -10.26 -24.83 11.03
C LEU A 305 -8.75 -24.57 11.00
N ALA A 306 -8.33 -23.31 10.83
CA ALA A 306 -6.91 -22.95 10.72
C ALA A 306 -6.38 -22.16 11.92
N GLY A 307 -7.24 -21.70 12.84
CA GLY A 307 -6.82 -20.90 13.99
C GLY A 307 -6.26 -19.53 13.60
N ILE A 308 -6.78 -18.91 12.53
CA ILE A 308 -6.27 -17.64 11.96
C ILE A 308 -7.35 -16.56 12.05
N LEU A 309 -6.99 -15.39 12.59
CA LEU A 309 -7.80 -14.16 12.52
C LEU A 309 -7.36 -13.30 11.35
N HIS A 310 -8.30 -12.61 10.69
CA HIS A 310 -8.01 -11.80 9.50
C HIS A 310 -7.41 -10.44 9.85
N ARG A 311 -8.01 -9.74 10.81
CA ARG A 311 -7.58 -8.45 11.40
C ARG A 311 -7.64 -7.21 10.51
N ASP A 312 -8.07 -7.36 9.26
CA ASP A 312 -8.29 -6.26 8.32
C ASP A 312 -9.51 -6.48 7.41
N ILE A 313 -10.65 -6.83 7.99
CA ILE A 313 -11.91 -6.90 7.25
C ILE A 313 -12.29 -5.49 6.78
N SER A 314 -12.39 -5.28 5.48
CA SER A 314 -12.70 -3.98 4.87
C SER A 314 -13.44 -4.15 3.55
N VAL A 315 -14.06 -3.08 3.05
CA VAL A 315 -14.72 -3.06 1.72
C VAL A 315 -13.76 -3.45 0.60
N GLY A 316 -12.47 -3.13 0.72
CA GLY A 316 -11.45 -3.46 -0.28
C GLY A 316 -10.99 -4.92 -0.23
N ASN A 317 -11.27 -5.63 0.86
CA ASN A 317 -10.79 -6.99 1.10
C ASN A 317 -11.88 -8.05 0.88
N ILE A 318 -13.04 -7.64 0.37
CA ILE A 318 -14.13 -8.53 -0.06
C ILE A 318 -14.38 -8.27 -1.54
N LEU A 319 -14.28 -9.32 -2.35
CA LEU A 319 -14.55 -9.23 -3.79
C LEU A 319 -15.85 -9.96 -4.14
N ILE A 320 -16.49 -9.49 -5.20
CA ILE A 320 -17.57 -10.20 -5.88
C ILE A 320 -16.95 -10.98 -7.03
N THR A 321 -17.32 -12.25 -7.17
CA THR A 321 -16.89 -13.10 -8.28
C THR A 321 -17.88 -13.03 -9.44
N ASP A 322 -17.48 -13.51 -10.62
CA ASP A 322 -18.33 -13.47 -11.82
C ASP A 322 -19.64 -14.27 -11.67
N ASN A 323 -19.72 -15.21 -10.70
CA ASN A 323 -20.95 -15.96 -10.42
C ASN A 323 -21.83 -15.30 -9.32
N GLY A 324 -21.44 -14.12 -8.83
CA GLY A 324 -22.14 -13.38 -7.77
C GLY A 324 -21.85 -13.87 -6.35
N GLY A 325 -20.88 -14.77 -6.14
CA GLY A 325 -20.37 -15.16 -4.82
C GLY A 325 -19.27 -14.24 -4.30
N GLY A 326 -18.90 -14.38 -3.03
CA GLY A 326 -17.87 -13.56 -2.38
C GLY A 326 -16.51 -14.26 -2.21
N LEU A 327 -15.42 -13.47 -2.21
CA LEU A 327 -14.08 -13.91 -1.80
C LEU A 327 -13.50 -12.97 -0.75
N LEU A 328 -12.96 -13.54 0.33
CA LEU A 328 -12.19 -12.82 1.35
C LEU A 328 -10.69 -12.89 1.04
N ILE A 329 -10.04 -11.73 0.97
CA ILE A 329 -8.69 -11.56 0.44
C ILE A 329 -7.83 -10.68 1.37
N ASP A 330 -6.54 -10.56 1.06
CA ASP A 330 -5.58 -9.72 1.77
C ASP A 330 -5.30 -10.18 3.21
N TRP A 331 -4.75 -11.39 3.33
CA TRP A 331 -4.46 -12.05 4.62
C TRP A 331 -3.11 -11.63 5.23
N ASP A 332 -2.53 -10.53 4.78
CA ASP A 332 -1.21 -10.06 5.20
C ASP A 332 -1.12 -9.61 6.66
N LEU A 333 -2.22 -9.07 7.18
CA LEU A 333 -2.33 -8.62 8.57
C LEU A 333 -2.85 -9.72 9.51
N SER A 334 -3.11 -10.90 8.96
CA SER A 334 -3.65 -12.03 9.71
C SER A 334 -2.70 -12.51 10.81
N LYS A 335 -3.26 -13.20 11.80
CA LYS A 335 -2.48 -13.74 12.92
C LYS A 335 -3.06 -15.08 13.38
N GLU A 336 -2.18 -16.04 13.58
CA GLU A 336 -2.54 -17.27 14.27
C GLU A 336 -2.91 -16.97 15.73
N VAL A 337 -4.05 -17.49 16.19
CA VAL A 337 -4.60 -17.26 17.53
C VAL A 337 -3.59 -17.68 18.61
N GLN A 338 -2.86 -18.77 18.39
CA GLN A 338 -1.83 -19.28 19.30
C GLN A 338 -0.66 -18.30 19.49
N LYS A 339 -0.41 -17.43 18.50
CA LYS A 339 0.68 -16.43 18.53
C LYS A 339 0.21 -15.06 19.04
N MET A 340 -1.06 -14.92 19.47
CA MET A 340 -1.65 -13.61 19.84
C MET A 340 -0.89 -12.86 20.94
N GLY A 341 -0.29 -13.58 21.91
CA GLY A 341 0.54 -12.99 22.97
C GLY A 341 1.99 -12.67 22.59
N VAL A 342 2.44 -13.03 21.38
CA VAL A 342 3.78 -12.70 20.89
C VAL A 342 3.72 -11.32 20.20
N PRO A 343 4.55 -10.35 20.62
CA PRO A 343 4.63 -9.05 19.95
C PRO A 343 5.21 -9.22 18.54
N ARG A 344 4.37 -9.08 17.51
CA ARG A 344 4.81 -8.87 16.12
C ARG A 344 4.83 -7.38 15.78
N GLN A 345 3.83 -6.61 16.24
CA GLN A 345 3.76 -5.16 16.07
C GLN A 345 3.00 -4.58 17.27
N VAL A 346 3.50 -3.49 17.86
CA VAL A 346 2.83 -2.75 18.96
C VAL A 346 1.78 -1.77 18.42
N GLU A 347 1.51 -1.79 17.11
CA GLU A 347 0.64 -0.83 16.42
C GLU A 347 -0.72 -1.43 16.13
N ARG A 348 -1.78 -0.61 16.30
CA ARG A 348 -3.14 -0.93 15.90
C ARG A 348 -3.18 -1.19 14.38
N THR A 349 -3.52 -2.41 13.98
CA THR A 349 -3.62 -2.86 12.59
C THR A 349 -5.06 -2.89 12.10
N GLY A 350 -5.28 -2.51 10.85
CA GLY A 350 -6.58 -2.58 10.17
C GLY A 350 -6.99 -1.24 9.55
N THR A 351 -7.99 -1.28 8.68
CA THR A 351 -8.55 -0.11 8.00
C THR A 351 -9.41 0.71 8.98
N TRP A 352 -9.06 1.98 9.22
CA TRP A 352 -9.68 2.85 10.24
C TRP A 352 -11.20 2.81 10.26
N GLN A 353 -11.82 2.99 9.08
CA GLN A 353 -13.27 3.03 8.94
C GLN A 353 -13.95 1.74 9.41
N PHE A 354 -13.30 0.59 9.29
CA PHE A 354 -13.93 -0.71 9.56
C PHE A 354 -13.48 -1.33 10.88
N MET A 355 -12.42 -0.81 11.51
CA MET A 355 -12.02 -1.26 12.84
C MET A 355 -13.14 -1.09 13.88
N SER A 356 -13.20 -2.03 14.83
CA SER A 356 -14.16 -1.99 15.94
C SER A 356 -13.98 -0.75 16.80
N ALA A 357 -15.06 -0.29 17.43
CA ALA A 357 -14.98 0.84 18.36
C ALA A 357 -14.01 0.56 19.52
N LYS A 358 -13.97 -0.67 20.05
CA LYS A 358 -13.00 -1.11 21.07
C LYS A 358 -11.55 -0.85 20.63
N LEU A 359 -11.17 -1.30 19.43
CA LEU A 359 -9.80 -1.13 18.92
C LEU A 359 -9.45 0.34 18.64
N LEU A 360 -10.42 1.16 18.21
CA LEU A 360 -10.20 2.58 17.95
C LEU A 360 -10.04 3.41 19.23
N MET A 361 -10.77 3.04 20.29
CA MET A 361 -10.75 3.74 21.58
C MET A 361 -9.49 3.44 22.40
N THR A 362 -8.84 2.31 22.16
CA THR A 362 -7.60 1.93 22.84
C THR A 362 -6.39 2.23 21.95
N PRO A 363 -5.52 3.21 22.28
CA PRO A 363 -4.39 3.60 21.43
C PRO A 363 -3.37 2.48 21.19
N THR A 364 -3.29 1.52 22.10
CA THR A 364 -2.52 0.28 22.02
C THR A 364 -3.41 -0.85 22.53
N PRO A 365 -4.28 -1.42 21.69
CA PRO A 365 -5.16 -2.49 22.13
C PRO A 365 -4.33 -3.74 22.45
N ASP A 366 -4.58 -4.34 23.61
CA ASP A 366 -3.80 -5.49 24.09
C ASP A 366 -4.01 -6.73 23.20
N THR A 367 -5.17 -6.86 22.53
CA THR A 367 -5.50 -8.00 21.67
C THR A 367 -6.61 -7.63 20.68
N HIS A 368 -6.46 -8.05 19.41
CA HIS A 368 -7.50 -8.03 18.38
C HIS A 368 -8.23 -9.37 18.43
N GLU A 369 -9.53 -9.38 18.78
CA GLU A 369 -10.30 -10.60 19.02
C GLU A 369 -11.22 -10.97 17.85
N LEU A 370 -11.78 -12.19 17.87
CA LEU A 370 -12.78 -12.64 16.90
C LEU A 370 -13.94 -11.64 16.74
N ALA A 371 -14.44 -11.13 17.87
CA ALA A 371 -15.55 -10.18 17.87
C ALA A 371 -15.22 -8.86 17.15
N ASP A 372 -13.93 -8.47 17.06
CA ASP A 372 -13.50 -7.27 16.33
C ASP A 372 -13.58 -7.45 14.82
N ASP A 373 -13.15 -8.60 14.28
CA ASP A 373 -13.38 -8.95 12.87
C ASP A 373 -14.88 -9.05 12.56
N LEU A 374 -15.67 -9.66 13.46
CA LEU A 374 -17.13 -9.78 13.31
C LEU A 374 -17.84 -8.41 13.30
N GLU A 375 -17.41 -7.47 14.14
CA GLU A 375 -17.93 -6.10 14.12
C GLU A 375 -17.54 -5.37 12.81
N SER A 376 -16.36 -5.67 12.27
CA SER A 376 -15.89 -5.08 11.01
C SER A 376 -16.80 -5.44 9.83
N PHE A 377 -17.36 -6.65 9.77
CA PHE A 377 -18.36 -7.02 8.75
C PHE A 377 -19.64 -6.17 8.82
N TYR A 378 -20.08 -5.79 10.03
CA TYR A 378 -21.19 -4.86 10.19
C TYR A 378 -20.84 -3.46 9.70
N HIS A 379 -19.64 -2.96 10.00
CA HIS A 379 -19.15 -1.67 9.51
C HIS A 379 -19.05 -1.65 7.98
N VAL A 380 -18.60 -2.74 7.36
CA VAL A 380 -18.58 -2.90 5.89
C VAL A 380 -20.00 -2.83 5.32
N LEU A 381 -20.94 -3.63 5.85
CA LEU A 381 -22.32 -3.67 5.37
C LEU A 381 -22.99 -2.29 5.46
N THR A 382 -22.88 -1.63 6.61
CA THR A 382 -23.50 -0.32 6.86
C THR A 382 -22.87 0.79 6.03
N TRP A 383 -21.54 0.80 5.89
CA TRP A 383 -20.85 1.79 5.05
C TRP A 383 -21.28 1.67 3.58
N VAL A 384 -21.30 0.46 3.02
CA VAL A 384 -21.75 0.23 1.63
C VAL A 384 -23.22 0.61 1.47
N THR A 385 -24.06 0.27 2.45
CA THR A 385 -25.49 0.61 2.45
C THR A 385 -25.69 2.12 2.40
N LEU A 386 -25.04 2.88 3.29
CA LEU A 386 -25.18 4.34 3.34
C LEU A 386 -24.65 5.02 2.07
N ARG A 387 -23.57 4.49 1.47
CA ARG A 387 -22.95 5.13 0.30
C ARG A 387 -23.63 4.81 -1.02
N TYR A 388 -24.22 3.62 -1.15
CA TYR A 388 -24.58 3.07 -2.46
C TYR A 388 -26.00 2.50 -2.54
N THR A 389 -26.84 2.71 -1.53
CA THR A 389 -28.25 2.24 -1.55
C THR A 389 -29.22 3.37 -1.21
N PRO A 390 -30.52 3.24 -1.54
CA PRO A 390 -31.52 4.23 -1.17
C PRO A 390 -31.68 4.38 0.35
N HIS A 391 -31.79 5.61 0.83
CA HIS A 391 -32.02 5.98 2.23
C HIS A 391 -32.64 7.38 2.33
N GLY A 392 -33.25 7.74 3.47
CA GLY A 392 -33.94 9.03 3.64
C GLY A 392 -33.05 10.23 4.02
N LEU A 393 -31.76 10.00 4.32
CA LEU A 393 -30.83 11.09 4.66
C LEU A 393 -30.58 12.05 3.47
N ASP A 394 -30.59 13.34 3.77
CA ASP A 394 -30.04 14.36 2.87
C ASP A 394 -28.51 14.31 2.82
N ASP A 395 -27.91 15.03 1.86
CA ASP A 395 -26.47 15.01 1.63
C ASP A 395 -25.66 15.51 2.83
N ALA A 396 -26.15 16.53 3.55
CA ALA A 396 -25.45 17.10 4.69
C ALA A 396 -25.45 16.14 5.88
N ALA A 397 -26.61 15.55 6.18
CA ALA A 397 -26.78 14.54 7.22
C ALA A 397 -25.97 13.27 6.90
N LEU A 398 -25.92 12.86 5.62
CA LEU A 398 -25.11 11.72 5.19
C LEU A 398 -23.61 11.97 5.36
N VAL A 399 -23.10 13.13 4.92
CA VAL A 399 -21.69 13.53 5.09
C VAL A 399 -21.33 13.52 6.58
N GLU A 400 -22.16 14.15 7.40
CA GLU A 400 -21.94 14.25 8.84
C GLU A 400 -21.95 12.88 9.51
N LEU A 401 -22.93 12.02 9.19
CA LEU A 401 -23.01 10.65 9.70
C LEU A 401 -21.76 9.85 9.31
N ILE A 402 -21.36 9.89 8.03
CA ILE A 402 -20.19 9.15 7.56
C ILE A 402 -18.92 9.61 8.26
N TYR A 403 -18.71 10.93 8.33
CA TYR A 403 -17.55 11.49 9.02
C TYR A 403 -17.53 11.07 10.49
N ARG A 404 -18.62 11.32 11.23
CA ARG A 404 -18.71 11.04 12.67
C ARG A 404 -18.58 9.56 13.01
N TYR A 405 -19.14 8.68 12.17
CA TYR A 405 -19.17 7.25 12.46
C TYR A 405 -17.91 6.52 11.98
N PHE A 406 -17.40 6.85 10.79
CA PHE A 406 -16.34 6.09 10.13
C PHE A 406 -14.98 6.80 10.14
N ASP A 407 -14.92 8.13 10.07
CA ASP A 407 -13.67 8.87 9.87
C ASP A 407 -13.19 9.66 11.10
N ASP A 408 -14.06 9.86 12.10
CA ASP A 408 -13.76 10.63 13.31
C ASP A 408 -12.52 10.08 14.03
N SER A 409 -11.53 10.95 14.19
CA SER A 409 -10.24 10.61 14.78
C SER A 409 -9.62 11.81 15.49
N TRP A 410 -8.91 11.53 16.57
CA TRP A 410 -8.18 12.53 17.35
C TRP A 410 -6.73 12.09 17.54
N TYR A 411 -5.79 12.89 17.05
CA TYR A 411 -4.36 12.77 17.32
C TYR A 411 -3.98 13.37 18.68
N ASN A 412 -3.43 12.54 19.55
CA ASN A 412 -2.85 12.98 20.82
C ASN A 412 -1.34 13.26 20.63
N ALA A 413 -0.99 14.55 20.58
CA ALA A 413 0.37 15.01 20.31
C ALA A 413 1.40 14.61 21.38
N SER A 414 1.00 14.38 22.64
CA SER A 414 1.94 13.97 23.70
C SER A 414 2.27 12.49 23.67
N SER A 415 1.33 11.65 23.22
CA SER A 415 1.55 10.21 23.04
C SER A 415 1.97 9.81 21.63
N GLY A 416 1.81 10.70 20.65
CA GLY A 416 2.03 10.42 19.23
C GLY A 416 1.01 9.44 18.63
N LYS A 417 -0.14 9.22 19.29
CA LYS A 417 -1.12 8.19 18.90
C LYS A 417 -2.46 8.82 18.51
N THR A 418 -3.07 8.26 17.47
CA THR A 418 -4.42 8.60 17.02
C THR A 418 -5.45 7.66 17.65
N SER A 419 -6.51 8.22 18.25
CA SER A 419 -7.62 7.48 18.88
C SER A 419 -8.96 7.93 18.32
N GLY A 420 -10.01 7.13 18.47
CA GLY A 420 -11.35 7.48 18.02
C GLY A 420 -12.37 6.46 18.50
N GLY A 421 -13.45 6.26 17.75
CA GLY A 421 -14.43 5.20 18.00
C GLY A 421 -15.46 5.48 19.09
N GLN A 422 -15.39 6.61 19.81
CA GLN A 422 -16.40 6.97 20.81
C GLN A 422 -17.78 7.15 20.18
N LEU A 423 -17.86 7.85 19.04
CA LEU A 423 -19.10 8.04 18.29
C LEU A 423 -19.58 6.74 17.66
N LYS A 424 -18.67 5.96 17.08
CA LYS A 424 -18.97 4.61 16.57
C LYS A 424 -19.62 3.72 17.64
N ARG A 425 -19.05 3.69 18.86
CA ARG A 425 -19.62 3.02 20.04
C ARG A 425 -21.02 3.56 20.34
N ALA A 426 -21.15 4.88 20.51
CA ALA A 426 -22.42 5.50 20.88
C ALA A 426 -23.52 5.18 19.86
N TYR A 427 -23.22 5.29 18.58
CA TYR A 427 -24.16 5.10 17.49
C TYR A 427 -24.57 3.63 17.35
N LEU A 428 -23.65 2.69 17.61
CA LEU A 428 -23.98 1.26 17.68
C LEU A 428 -24.92 0.96 18.87
N THR A 429 -24.64 1.52 20.05
CA THR A 429 -25.47 1.34 21.25
C THR A 429 -26.87 1.96 21.10
N GLN A 430 -26.93 3.15 20.49
CA GLN A 430 -28.17 3.91 20.24
C GLN A 430 -28.93 3.43 18.99
N ARG A 431 -28.31 2.58 18.15
CA ARG A 431 -28.86 2.09 16.89
C ARG A 431 -29.21 3.22 15.92
N GLU A 432 -28.31 4.20 15.84
CA GLU A 432 -28.44 5.40 15.01
C GLU A 432 -28.68 5.09 13.52
N MET A 433 -28.27 3.92 13.04
CA MET A 433 -28.58 3.45 11.68
C MET A 433 -30.08 3.42 11.35
N ARG A 434 -30.97 3.34 12.35
CA ARG A 434 -32.43 3.44 12.14
C ARG A 434 -32.87 4.82 11.66
N ASN A 435 -32.11 5.86 12.00
CA ASN A 435 -32.38 7.23 11.58
C ASN A 435 -32.00 7.48 10.12
N ALA A 436 -31.32 6.52 9.46
CA ALA A 436 -31.04 6.61 8.04
C ALA A 436 -32.27 6.38 7.15
N GLU A 437 -33.40 5.93 7.73
CA GLU A 437 -34.66 5.66 7.01
C GLU A 437 -34.45 4.74 5.78
N LEU A 438 -33.71 3.63 5.99
CA LEU A 438 -33.56 2.60 4.97
C LEU A 438 -34.92 2.02 4.58
N PRO A 439 -35.13 1.65 3.29
CA PRO A 439 -36.34 0.95 2.87
C PRO A 439 -36.61 -0.27 3.74
N GLN A 440 -37.86 -0.42 4.19
CA GLN A 440 -38.24 -1.58 4.98
C GLN A 440 -38.05 -2.86 4.16
N GLY A 441 -37.29 -3.81 4.70
CA GLY A 441 -36.96 -5.03 3.99
C GLY A 441 -35.85 -5.83 4.68
N GLU A 442 -35.37 -6.84 3.96
CA GLU A 442 -34.38 -7.80 4.49
C GLU A 442 -33.05 -7.13 4.86
N LEU A 443 -32.59 -6.13 4.09
CA LEU A 443 -31.34 -5.41 4.36
C LEU A 443 -31.42 -4.62 5.68
N ALA A 444 -32.50 -3.84 5.84
CA ALA A 444 -32.72 -3.06 7.05
C ALA A 444 -32.82 -3.96 8.29
N GLN A 445 -33.54 -5.09 8.17
CA GLN A 445 -33.64 -6.06 9.26
C GLN A 445 -32.30 -6.73 9.59
N LEU A 446 -31.50 -7.08 8.58
CA LEU A 446 -30.16 -7.64 8.77
C LEU A 446 -29.25 -6.68 9.56
N ILE A 447 -29.18 -5.41 9.15
CA ILE A 447 -28.41 -4.38 9.85
C ILE A 447 -28.90 -4.24 11.29
N ASP A 448 -30.21 -4.23 11.49
CA ASP A 448 -30.82 -4.04 12.79
C ASP A 448 -30.56 -5.20 13.77
N ASP A 449 -30.61 -6.45 13.26
CA ASP A 449 -30.29 -7.66 14.01
C ASP A 449 -28.81 -7.70 14.40
N LEU A 450 -27.91 -7.39 13.46
CA LEU A 450 -26.47 -7.32 13.72
C LEU A 450 -26.14 -6.25 14.75
N ALA A 451 -26.71 -5.05 14.63
CA ALA A 451 -26.55 -3.97 15.60
C ALA A 451 -27.03 -4.39 17.00
N THR A 452 -28.14 -5.12 17.08
CA THR A 452 -28.70 -5.63 18.35
C THR A 452 -27.74 -6.59 19.06
N LEU A 453 -27.05 -7.44 18.31
CA LEU A 453 -26.05 -8.33 18.87
C LEU A 453 -24.77 -7.58 19.25
N LEU A 454 -24.20 -6.81 18.33
CA LEU A 454 -22.89 -6.18 18.48
C LEU A 454 -22.87 -5.09 19.56
N ARG A 455 -23.98 -4.37 19.78
CA ARG A 455 -24.04 -3.34 20.83
C ARG A 455 -23.83 -3.90 22.23
N THR A 456 -24.13 -5.18 22.48
CA THR A 456 -23.96 -5.80 23.80
C THR A 456 -22.49 -5.83 24.24
N ARG A 457 -21.53 -5.73 23.30
CA ARG A 457 -20.10 -5.52 23.62
C ARG A 457 -19.82 -4.23 24.41
N TYR A 458 -20.72 -3.26 24.31
CA TYR A 458 -20.58 -1.91 24.85
C TYR A 458 -21.68 -1.57 25.87
N GLU A 459 -22.56 -2.51 26.18
CA GLU A 459 -23.53 -2.39 27.28
C GLU A 459 -22.82 -2.68 28.61
N ASP A 460 -23.23 -2.01 29.69
CA ASP A 460 -22.73 -2.32 31.03
C ASP A 460 -23.15 -3.76 31.41
N PRO A 461 -22.24 -4.57 31.98
CA PRO A 461 -22.60 -5.91 32.44
C PRO A 461 -23.64 -5.83 33.56
N PRO A 462 -24.58 -6.80 33.64
CA PRO A 462 -25.58 -6.81 34.69
C PRO A 462 -24.92 -6.82 36.07
N THR A 463 -25.45 -6.00 36.97
CA THR A 463 -24.93 -5.85 38.34
C THR A 463 -25.07 -7.15 39.14
N THR A 464 -24.27 -7.32 40.19
CA THR A 464 -24.37 -8.46 41.10
C THR A 464 -25.78 -8.63 41.66
N THR A 465 -26.48 -7.53 41.94
CA THR A 465 -27.86 -7.52 42.42
C THR A 465 -28.82 -8.09 41.38
N GLU A 466 -28.71 -7.68 40.12
CA GLU A 466 -29.53 -8.19 39.02
C GLU A 466 -29.25 -9.66 38.75
N ILE A 467 -27.97 -10.07 38.78
CA ILE A 467 -27.57 -11.47 38.65
C ILE A 467 -28.18 -12.32 39.77
N ASN A 468 -28.16 -11.83 41.02
CA ASN A 468 -28.74 -12.56 42.15
C ASN A 468 -30.27 -12.67 42.06
N LYS A 469 -30.96 -11.60 41.65
CA LYS A 469 -32.40 -11.63 41.36
C LYS A 469 -32.71 -12.64 40.25
N PHE A 470 -31.93 -12.65 39.18
CA PHE A 470 -32.07 -13.60 38.08
C PHE A 470 -31.87 -15.05 38.55
N LYS A 471 -30.82 -15.34 39.33
CA LYS A 471 -30.58 -16.70 39.88
C LYS A 471 -31.72 -17.17 40.78
N ALA A 472 -32.29 -16.27 41.58
CA ALA A 472 -33.44 -16.59 42.42
C ALA A 472 -34.69 -16.93 41.57
N LEU A 473 -34.92 -16.18 40.48
CA LEU A 473 -35.98 -16.49 39.51
C LEU A 473 -35.72 -17.81 38.78
N GLU A 474 -34.49 -18.06 38.35
CA GLU A 474 -34.10 -19.31 37.68
C GLU A 474 -34.29 -20.54 38.60
N THR A 475 -33.98 -20.40 39.89
CA THR A 475 -34.20 -21.45 40.89
C THR A 475 -35.68 -21.74 41.09
N LYS A 476 -36.51 -20.68 41.18
CA LYS A 476 -37.97 -20.83 41.25
C LYS A 476 -38.55 -21.46 39.98
N ALA A 477 -38.04 -21.09 38.81
CA ALA A 477 -38.46 -21.66 37.53
C ALA A 477 -38.19 -23.17 37.44
N LYS A 478 -36.98 -23.60 37.84
CA LYS A 478 -36.59 -25.02 37.88
C LYS A 478 -37.46 -25.85 38.84
N LEU A 479 -37.97 -25.23 39.91
CA LEU A 479 -38.88 -25.89 40.87
C LEU A 479 -40.31 -26.00 40.35
N LEU A 480 -40.74 -25.10 39.46
CA LEU A 480 -42.12 -25.02 38.97
C LEU A 480 -42.34 -25.74 37.63
N GLY A 481 -41.28 -26.01 36.86
CA GLY A 481 -41.33 -26.86 35.66
C GLY A 481 -42.24 -26.33 34.53
N ASP A 482 -42.49 -25.03 34.49
CA ASP A 482 -43.47 -24.39 33.62
C ASP A 482 -42.79 -23.63 32.47
N ASP A 483 -43.13 -23.98 31.22
CA ASP A 483 -42.67 -23.32 29.99
C ASP A 483 -42.95 -21.80 30.01
N PHE A 484 -44.00 -21.35 30.70
CA PHE A 484 -44.31 -19.94 30.89
C PHE A 484 -43.19 -19.19 31.65
N VAL A 485 -42.58 -19.84 32.64
CA VAL A 485 -41.49 -19.24 33.43
C VAL A 485 -40.20 -19.19 32.62
N GLN A 486 -39.98 -20.16 31.74
CA GLN A 486 -38.84 -20.16 30.83
C GLN A 486 -38.90 -18.96 29.86
N SER A 487 -40.04 -18.70 29.24
CA SER A 487 -40.22 -17.51 28.39
C SER A 487 -39.99 -16.20 29.15
N PHE A 488 -40.33 -16.14 30.45
CA PHE A 488 -40.09 -14.96 31.27
C PHE A 488 -38.60 -14.77 31.61
N LEU A 489 -37.86 -15.86 31.84
CA LEU A 489 -36.41 -15.80 32.02
C LEU A 489 -35.70 -15.31 30.76
N GLU A 490 -36.16 -15.74 29.58
CA GLU A 490 -35.60 -15.33 28.29
C GLU A 490 -35.80 -13.84 27.97
N GLN A 491 -36.84 -13.24 28.55
CA GLN A 491 -37.07 -11.80 28.49
C GLN A 491 -36.27 -11.00 29.53
N SER A 492 -35.60 -11.66 30.47
CA SER A 492 -34.79 -10.97 31.47
C SER A 492 -33.58 -10.27 30.83
N PRO A 493 -33.29 -9.00 31.18
CA PRO A 493 -32.09 -8.31 30.69
C PRO A 493 -30.79 -9.07 30.99
N VAL A 494 -30.72 -9.75 32.14
CA VAL A 494 -29.55 -10.55 32.54
C VAL A 494 -29.35 -11.74 31.59
N TRP A 495 -30.44 -12.43 31.24
CA TRP A 495 -30.39 -13.57 30.33
C TRP A 495 -30.03 -13.11 28.92
N GLN A 496 -30.69 -12.07 28.41
CA GLN A 496 -30.42 -11.52 27.08
C GLN A 496 -28.97 -11.06 26.93
N TYR A 497 -28.43 -10.38 27.93
CA TYR A 497 -27.02 -9.97 27.94
C TYR A 497 -26.10 -11.21 27.88
N LYS A 498 -26.34 -12.21 28.74
CA LYS A 498 -25.51 -13.43 28.78
C LYS A 498 -25.56 -14.21 27.49
N GLU A 499 -26.73 -14.43 26.92
CA GLU A 499 -26.88 -15.16 25.67
C GLU A 499 -26.25 -14.39 24.50
N ARG A 500 -26.46 -13.08 24.37
CA ARG A 500 -25.80 -12.29 23.33
C ARG A 500 -24.28 -12.29 23.47
N MET A 501 -23.76 -12.18 24.69
CA MET A 501 -22.31 -12.31 24.93
C MET A 501 -21.78 -13.69 24.54
N LYS A 502 -22.55 -14.76 24.77
CA LYS A 502 -22.20 -16.11 24.32
C LYS A 502 -22.21 -16.22 22.80
N LEU A 503 -23.19 -15.62 22.12
CA LEU A 503 -23.24 -15.60 20.65
C LEU A 503 -22.02 -14.88 20.04
N LEU A 504 -21.51 -13.83 20.70
CA LEU A 504 -20.32 -13.09 20.27
C LEU A 504 -18.98 -13.85 20.45
N GLN A 505 -18.99 -14.98 21.17
CA GLN A 505 -17.79 -15.83 21.32
C GLN A 505 -17.53 -16.72 20.10
N THR A 506 -18.48 -16.79 19.16
CA THR A 506 -18.39 -17.62 17.94
C THR A 506 -18.91 -16.84 16.73
N SER A 507 -18.55 -17.26 15.53
CA SER A 507 -19.06 -16.62 14.30
C SER A 507 -20.44 -17.14 13.86
N HIS A 508 -20.92 -18.25 14.44
CA HIS A 508 -22.08 -18.99 13.96
C HIS A 508 -23.34 -18.15 13.77
N TRP A 509 -23.73 -17.37 14.79
CA TRP A 509 -24.98 -16.59 14.69
C TRP A 509 -24.89 -15.52 13.60
N ILE A 510 -23.75 -14.83 13.49
CA ILE A 510 -23.55 -13.79 12.47
C ILE A 510 -23.53 -14.43 11.08
N ARG A 511 -22.79 -15.52 10.89
CA ARG A 511 -22.80 -16.31 9.65
C ARG A 511 -24.22 -16.72 9.27
N ASP A 512 -24.96 -17.35 10.17
CA ASP A 512 -26.31 -17.85 9.91
C ASP A 512 -27.29 -16.71 9.62
N ARG A 513 -27.11 -15.56 10.28
CA ARG A 513 -27.91 -14.37 10.00
C ARG A 513 -27.63 -13.82 8.60
N PHE A 514 -26.37 -13.69 8.20
CA PHE A 514 -26.01 -13.28 6.84
C PHE A 514 -26.50 -14.28 5.79
N ARG A 515 -26.31 -15.59 6.02
CA ARG A 515 -26.72 -16.65 5.10
C ARG A 515 -28.23 -16.65 4.86
N ARG A 516 -29.04 -16.49 5.91
CA ARG A 516 -30.51 -16.35 5.78
C ARG A 516 -30.93 -15.17 4.92
N SER A 517 -30.23 -14.03 5.00
CA SER A 517 -30.50 -12.90 4.11
C SER A 517 -30.01 -13.17 2.68
N ALA A 518 -28.85 -13.79 2.52
CA ALA A 518 -28.30 -14.16 1.22
C ALA A 518 -29.22 -15.14 0.46
N ASP A 519 -29.84 -16.11 1.15
CA ASP A 519 -30.83 -17.03 0.56
C ASP A 519 -32.08 -16.28 0.06
N ARG A 520 -32.36 -15.11 0.66
CA ARG A 520 -33.43 -14.19 0.27
C ARG A 520 -32.98 -13.11 -0.70
N ARG A 521 -31.80 -13.22 -1.33
CA ARG A 521 -31.29 -12.24 -2.31
C ARG A 521 -32.27 -11.93 -3.45
N HIS A 522 -33.14 -12.87 -3.80
CA HIS A 522 -34.15 -12.71 -4.85
C HIS A 522 -35.21 -11.63 -4.54
N VAL A 523 -35.43 -11.28 -3.26
CA VAL A 523 -36.30 -10.15 -2.86
C VAL A 523 -35.53 -8.85 -2.62
N MET A 524 -34.19 -8.87 -2.65
CA MET A 524 -33.31 -7.74 -2.39
C MET A 524 -32.84 -7.12 -3.70
N LYS A 525 -33.76 -6.48 -4.42
CA LYS A 525 -33.57 -6.00 -5.80
C LYS A 525 -33.17 -4.52 -5.90
N ASP A 526 -32.98 -3.84 -4.78
CA ASP A 526 -32.60 -2.43 -4.80
C ASP A 526 -31.26 -2.28 -5.54
N THR A 527 -31.29 -1.48 -6.58
CA THR A 527 -30.13 -1.25 -7.43
C THR A 527 -29.21 -0.23 -6.79
N ARG A 528 -27.91 -0.38 -7.04
CA ARG A 528 -26.89 0.57 -6.64
C ARG A 528 -27.25 2.01 -7.05
N THR A 529 -27.21 2.94 -6.10
CA THR A 529 -27.31 4.38 -6.37
C THR A 529 -25.94 4.94 -6.78
N ARG A 530 -25.92 6.08 -7.51
CA ARG A 530 -24.66 6.73 -7.89
C ARG A 530 -23.87 7.08 -6.62
N ASP A 531 -22.55 6.88 -6.69
CA ASP A 531 -21.62 7.34 -5.66
C ASP A 531 -21.79 8.85 -5.51
N ARG A 532 -22.32 9.30 -4.38
CA ARG A 532 -22.29 10.72 -4.04
C ARG A 532 -20.84 10.97 -3.66
N ASP A 533 -20.15 11.83 -4.42
CA ASP A 533 -18.69 12.00 -4.39
C ASP A 533 -18.21 12.52 -3.02
N LEU A 534 -18.03 11.60 -2.07
CA LEU A 534 -17.72 11.83 -0.66
C LEU A 534 -16.27 11.47 -0.33
N GLY A 535 -15.40 11.47 -1.35
CA GLY A 535 -13.99 11.08 -1.25
C GLY A 535 -13.78 9.56 -1.17
N PRO A 536 -12.65 9.04 -1.70
CA PRO A 536 -12.44 7.61 -1.86
C PRO A 536 -12.03 6.93 -0.55
N PRO A 537 -12.54 5.73 -0.24
CA PRO A 537 -11.91 4.84 0.72
C PRO A 537 -10.54 4.38 0.18
N GLY A 538 -9.51 4.44 1.03
CA GLY A 538 -8.18 3.96 0.69
C GLY A 538 -8.09 2.45 0.91
N THR A 539 -7.97 1.66 -0.15
CA THR A 539 -7.41 0.30 -0.12
C THR A 539 -6.98 -0.12 -1.52
N THR A 540 -5.70 -0.49 -1.69
CA THR A 540 -5.12 -1.01 -2.93
C THR A 540 -5.37 -2.52 -2.95
N SER A 541 -6.33 -2.99 -3.76
CA SER A 541 -6.78 -4.39 -3.80
C SER A 541 -7.26 -4.78 -5.20
N MET A 542 -7.61 -6.06 -5.42
CA MET A 542 -7.82 -6.70 -6.72
C MET A 542 -8.96 -6.11 -7.55
N ARG A 543 -8.63 -5.06 -8.30
CA ARG A 543 -9.58 -4.30 -9.12
C ARG A 543 -9.55 -4.79 -10.57
N ARG A 544 -10.71 -5.08 -11.15
CA ARG A 544 -10.89 -5.04 -12.61
C ARG A 544 -10.89 -3.57 -13.09
N PRO A 545 -10.30 -3.26 -14.26
CA PRO A 545 -10.42 -1.93 -14.85
C PRO A 545 -11.89 -1.60 -15.13
N LYS A 546 -12.39 -0.45 -14.65
CA LYS A 546 -13.63 0.14 -15.18
C LYS A 546 -13.38 0.61 -16.62
N GLU A 547 -14.28 0.30 -17.54
CA GLU A 547 -14.34 0.96 -18.84
C GLU A 547 -14.52 2.47 -18.61
N SER A 548 -13.72 3.26 -19.33
CA SER A 548 -13.52 4.69 -19.08
C SER A 548 -14.73 5.53 -19.46
N GLU A 549 -15.34 6.22 -18.48
CA GLU A 549 -16.00 7.51 -18.76
C GLU A 549 -14.91 8.60 -18.77
N ALA A 550 -14.81 9.29 -19.90
CA ALA A 550 -13.85 10.36 -20.12
C ALA A 550 -14.13 11.55 -19.18
N TYR A 551 -13.25 11.77 -18.22
CA TYR A 551 -13.21 13.03 -17.45
C TYR A 551 -12.49 14.09 -18.28
N ILE A 552 -13.24 15.12 -18.69
CA ILE A 552 -12.71 16.34 -19.29
C ILE A 552 -12.13 17.18 -18.16
N ASP A 553 -10.80 17.23 -18.07
CA ASP A 553 -10.09 18.10 -17.12
C ASP A 553 -10.05 19.54 -17.68
N GLN A 554 -10.71 20.48 -16.99
CA GLN A 554 -10.52 21.91 -17.25
C GLN A 554 -9.32 22.39 -16.40
N PRO A 555 -8.27 22.96 -17.02
CA PRO A 555 -7.06 23.35 -16.29
C PRO A 555 -7.35 24.51 -15.34
N LYS A 556 -7.18 24.28 -14.03
CA LYS A 556 -7.05 25.36 -13.04
C LYS A 556 -5.71 26.06 -13.26
N GLN A 557 -5.75 27.36 -13.56
CA GLN A 557 -4.57 28.17 -13.82
C GLN A 557 -3.60 28.22 -12.62
N PRO A 558 -2.28 28.18 -12.85
CA PRO A 558 -1.29 28.39 -11.80
C PRO A 558 -1.32 29.84 -11.30
N ARG A 559 -1.11 30.01 -9.99
CA ARG A 559 -0.97 31.33 -9.34
C ARG A 559 0.21 32.08 -9.92
N LYS A 560 -0.04 33.25 -10.52
CA LYS A 560 0.99 34.19 -11.00
C LYS A 560 1.74 34.79 -9.79
N TYR A 561 3.04 34.55 -9.70
CA TYR A 561 3.93 35.38 -8.88
C TYR A 561 4.11 36.74 -9.58
N GLY A 562 3.70 37.82 -8.91
CA GLY A 562 3.78 39.17 -9.44
C GLY A 562 5.21 39.70 -9.44
N PHE A 563 5.83 39.79 -10.61
CA PHE A 563 6.95 40.68 -10.85
C PHE A 563 6.41 42.04 -11.30
N LYS A 564 6.64 43.09 -10.51
CA LYS A 564 6.52 44.48 -10.97
C LYS A 564 7.78 44.79 -11.78
N SER A 565 7.62 45.10 -13.06
CA SER A 565 8.66 45.74 -13.88
C SER A 565 8.37 47.26 -13.91
N PRO A 566 9.37 48.15 -13.79
CA PRO A 566 9.18 49.57 -14.07
C PRO A 566 9.18 49.83 -15.58
N GLU A 567 8.41 50.85 -15.96
CA GLU A 567 8.06 51.31 -17.31
C GLU A 567 9.24 51.95 -18.07
N GLY A 568 9.15 51.88 -19.42
CA GLY A 568 9.71 52.82 -20.41
C GLY A 568 11.20 52.63 -20.73
N THR A 569 11.65 52.57 -21.98
CA THR A 569 11.17 53.25 -23.20
C THR A 569 11.40 52.40 -24.46
N GLU A 570 10.50 52.57 -25.42
CA GLU A 570 10.60 52.09 -26.80
C GLU A 570 11.81 52.68 -27.51
N GLU A 571 12.62 51.84 -28.16
CA GLU A 571 13.22 52.13 -29.48
C GLU A 571 13.40 50.80 -30.24
N THR A 572 12.76 50.68 -31.40
CA THR A 572 13.15 49.71 -32.43
C THR A 572 14.17 50.38 -33.35
N PRO A 573 15.20 49.64 -33.82
CA PRO A 573 15.21 49.41 -35.27
C PRO A 573 15.84 48.07 -35.74
N SER A 574 15.22 47.55 -36.81
CA SER A 574 15.82 47.09 -38.08
C SER A 574 17.08 46.19 -38.09
N ALA A 575 16.88 44.98 -38.62
CA ALA A 575 17.73 44.20 -39.53
C ALA A 575 19.23 44.52 -39.65
N ALA A 576 20.07 43.55 -39.25
CA ALA A 576 21.30 43.17 -39.94
C ALA A 576 21.68 41.72 -39.57
N LEU A 577 21.51 40.80 -40.52
CA LEU A 577 22.13 39.47 -40.50
C LEU A 577 23.62 39.65 -40.75
N GLY A 578 24.44 39.43 -39.72
CA GLY A 578 25.89 39.30 -39.81
C GLY A 578 26.30 37.86 -39.48
N GLU A 579 26.84 37.16 -40.47
CA GLU A 579 27.44 35.83 -40.33
C GLU A 579 28.65 35.87 -39.38
N LEU A 580 28.73 34.90 -38.46
CA LEU A 580 29.91 34.67 -37.62
C LEU A 580 30.90 33.74 -38.37
N PRO A 581 32.23 33.98 -38.29
CA PRO A 581 33.24 33.25 -39.05
C PRO A 581 33.45 31.80 -38.56
N ASP A 582 33.75 30.94 -39.53
CA ASP A 582 33.70 29.47 -39.53
C ASP A 582 34.79 28.72 -38.71
N SER A 583 35.45 29.39 -37.74
CA SER A 583 36.64 28.83 -37.08
C SER A 583 36.42 28.31 -35.65
N LYS A 584 35.17 28.09 -35.21
CA LYS A 584 34.85 27.52 -33.88
C LYS A 584 33.66 26.55 -33.86
N ARG A 585 33.55 25.65 -34.85
CA ARG A 585 32.69 24.45 -34.70
C ARG A 585 33.45 23.33 -33.97
N PRO A 586 32.89 22.70 -32.93
CA PRO A 586 33.40 21.44 -32.40
C PRO A 586 33.35 20.36 -33.49
N LYS A 587 34.42 19.58 -33.63
CA LYS A 587 34.47 18.45 -34.57
C LYS A 587 33.38 17.42 -34.21
N GLN A 588 32.62 16.99 -35.22
CA GLN A 588 31.69 15.85 -35.10
C GLN A 588 32.47 14.60 -34.62
N LEU A 589 31.94 13.93 -33.59
CA LEU A 589 32.33 12.56 -33.24
C LEU A 589 31.91 11.62 -34.38
N PRO A 590 32.73 10.61 -34.74
CA PRO A 590 32.38 9.68 -35.81
C PRO A 590 31.19 8.80 -35.42
N ASN A 591 30.27 8.61 -36.37
CA ASN A 591 29.20 7.61 -36.27
C ASN A 591 29.82 6.22 -36.19
N LEU A 592 29.49 5.46 -35.15
CA LEU A 592 29.75 4.02 -35.08
C LEU A 592 28.50 3.26 -35.54
N SER A 593 28.67 2.38 -36.52
CA SER A 593 27.65 1.51 -37.10
C SER A 593 27.37 0.27 -36.22
N PRO A 594 26.19 -0.37 -36.34
CA PRO A 594 25.71 -1.38 -35.40
C PRO A 594 26.09 -2.84 -35.76
N GLU A 595 27.36 -3.15 -36.04
CA GLU A 595 27.74 -4.52 -36.49
C GLU A 595 28.97 -5.17 -35.84
N ASP A 596 29.44 -4.74 -34.65
CA ASP A 596 30.49 -5.48 -33.92
C ASP A 596 29.96 -6.00 -32.56
N ASP A 597 29.10 -7.03 -32.63
CA ASP A 597 28.74 -7.91 -31.52
C ASP A 597 29.62 -9.17 -31.58
N GLU A 598 30.76 -9.17 -30.89
CA GLU A 598 31.43 -10.42 -30.49
C GLU A 598 31.83 -10.38 -29.00
N GLU A 599 31.52 -11.49 -28.34
CA GLU A 599 31.71 -11.85 -26.93
C GLU A 599 32.79 -11.09 -26.15
N ALA A 600 32.35 -10.14 -25.33
CA ALA A 600 33.16 -9.63 -24.24
C ALA A 600 32.35 -9.62 -22.93
N THR A 601 32.66 -10.56 -22.04
CA THR A 601 32.17 -10.58 -20.66
C THR A 601 32.70 -9.38 -19.89
N TRP A 602 31.99 -8.26 -19.96
CA TRP A 602 32.28 -7.04 -19.18
C TRP A 602 31.06 -6.67 -18.35
N ALA A 603 31.07 -7.03 -17.07
CA ALA A 603 30.21 -6.41 -16.08
C ALA A 603 31.04 -5.34 -15.33
N PRO A 604 30.98 -4.06 -15.70
CA PRO A 604 31.31 -3.00 -14.76
C PRO A 604 30.10 -2.83 -13.85
N ASP A 605 30.20 -3.35 -12.63
CA ASP A 605 29.21 -3.15 -11.58
C ASP A 605 29.02 -1.64 -11.31
N ALA A 606 27.83 -1.25 -10.86
CA ALA A 606 27.48 0.15 -10.56
C ALA A 606 27.89 0.54 -9.12
N PRO A 607 27.77 1.83 -8.71
CA PRO A 607 27.77 2.20 -7.29
C PRO A 607 26.82 1.31 -6.47
N ASP A 608 27.38 0.64 -5.47
CA ASP A 608 26.66 -0.15 -4.49
C ASP A 608 26.98 0.36 -3.08
N ILE A 609 26.22 -0.08 -2.08
CA ILE A 609 26.51 0.19 -0.69
C ILE A 609 27.09 -1.08 -0.05
N ILE A 610 28.40 -1.25 -0.16
CA ILE A 610 29.13 -2.32 0.53
C ILE A 610 29.61 -1.76 1.87
N ASP A 611 29.24 -2.43 2.96
CA ASP A 611 29.66 -2.08 4.34
C ASP A 611 29.46 -0.63 4.79
N GLY A 612 28.43 0.04 4.26
CA GLY A 612 28.06 1.39 4.70
C GLY A 612 28.91 2.50 4.07
N GLN A 613 29.55 2.20 2.95
CA GLN A 613 30.16 3.16 2.03
C GLN A 613 29.48 3.03 0.67
N LEU A 614 29.34 4.14 -0.06
CA LEU A 614 29.00 4.07 -1.48
C LEU A 614 30.24 3.56 -2.21
N VAL A 615 30.37 2.24 -2.30
CA VAL A 615 31.50 1.59 -2.93
C VAL A 615 31.21 1.51 -4.41
N PHE A 616 32.18 1.97 -5.18
CA PHE A 616 32.16 1.79 -6.61
C PHE A 616 33.20 0.75 -6.97
N PRO A 617 32.88 -0.22 -7.83
CA PRO A 617 33.82 -1.26 -8.16
C PRO A 617 34.98 -0.69 -8.97
N LYS A 618 36.17 -1.23 -8.73
CA LYS A 618 37.36 -0.92 -9.52
C LYS A 618 37.16 -1.44 -10.95
N LEU A 619 37.45 -0.58 -11.93
CA LEU A 619 37.46 -0.95 -13.35
C LEU A 619 38.50 -2.05 -13.57
N ALA A 620 38.06 -3.28 -13.86
CA ALA A 620 38.94 -4.32 -14.39
C ALA A 620 39.15 -4.04 -15.88
N GLY A 621 40.40 -3.77 -16.30
CA GLY A 621 40.76 -3.59 -17.71
C GLY A 621 41.60 -2.34 -18.05
N TYR A 622 42.02 -1.54 -17.06
CA TYR A 622 43.11 -0.59 -17.28
C TYR A 622 44.43 -1.27 -16.92
N GLU A 623 45.11 -1.84 -17.92
CA GLU A 623 46.55 -2.09 -17.81
C GLU A 623 47.24 -0.72 -17.75
N GLU A 624 47.92 -0.46 -16.64
CA GLU A 624 48.87 0.63 -16.47
C GLU A 624 50.06 0.41 -17.42
N ASP A 625 49.92 0.73 -18.70
CA ASP A 625 51.06 0.72 -19.60
C ASP A 625 51.08 1.93 -20.55
N LYS A 626 52.04 2.80 -20.22
CA LYS A 626 52.73 3.80 -21.07
C LYS A 626 51.93 5.02 -21.52
N ILE A 627 51.67 5.90 -20.56
CA ILE A 627 51.71 7.35 -20.82
C ILE A 627 52.98 7.87 -20.14
N SER A 628 53.84 8.48 -20.95
CA SER A 628 55.17 8.97 -20.59
C SER A 628 55.14 9.96 -19.42
N ASP A 629 56.17 9.85 -18.58
CA ASP A 629 56.48 10.62 -17.38
C ASP A 629 56.59 12.15 -17.58
N ASP A 630 55.48 12.84 -17.83
CA ASP A 630 55.39 14.28 -17.56
C ASP A 630 53.94 14.65 -17.21
N GLU A 631 53.78 15.27 -16.04
CA GLU A 631 52.54 15.62 -15.34
C GLU A 631 51.88 14.48 -14.55
N GLY A 632 52.22 14.44 -13.25
CA GLY A 632 51.74 13.48 -12.27
C GLY A 632 50.22 13.41 -12.17
N TYR A 633 49.65 12.38 -12.79
CA TYR A 633 48.34 11.84 -12.45
C TYR A 633 48.57 10.65 -11.51
N ASP A 634 48.53 10.94 -10.22
CA ASP A 634 48.71 9.93 -9.17
C ASP A 634 47.47 9.03 -9.10
N SER A 635 47.72 7.76 -8.83
CA SER A 635 46.86 6.60 -8.60
C SER A 635 45.83 6.73 -7.44
N ALA A 636 45.43 7.95 -7.09
CA ALA A 636 44.52 8.31 -5.99
C ALA A 636 43.02 8.07 -6.28
N TRP A 637 42.66 7.68 -7.50
CA TRP A 637 41.29 7.68 -8.05
C TRP A 637 40.32 6.67 -7.45
N ALA A 638 40.78 5.76 -6.59
CA ALA A 638 39.94 4.80 -5.87
C ALA A 638 39.62 5.23 -4.42
N HIS A 639 40.27 6.28 -3.89
CA HIS A 639 40.19 6.65 -2.47
C HIS A 639 39.28 7.85 -2.16
N GLU A 640 38.88 8.66 -3.14
CA GLU A 640 38.10 9.90 -2.86
C GLU A 640 36.58 9.68 -2.65
N LEU A 641 36.03 8.52 -3.00
CA LEU A 641 34.62 8.19 -2.74
C LEU A 641 34.38 7.62 -1.34
N ASP A 642 35.45 7.22 -0.64
CA ASP A 642 35.41 6.81 0.77
C ASP A 642 35.10 7.99 1.72
N GLU A 643 35.18 9.24 1.24
CA GLU A 643 34.99 10.46 2.05
C GLU A 643 33.56 11.01 2.07
N ILE A 644 32.64 10.51 1.25
CA ILE A 644 31.27 11.02 1.24
C ILE A 644 30.47 10.36 2.36
N GLU A 645 30.29 11.09 3.46
CA GLU A 645 29.45 10.59 4.55
C GLU A 645 27.99 10.47 4.09
N LEU A 646 27.46 9.26 4.23
CA LEU A 646 26.08 8.92 3.93
C LEU A 646 25.22 8.94 5.20
N THR A 647 23.97 9.33 5.02
CA THR A 647 22.94 9.40 6.04
C THR A 647 21.68 8.68 5.53
N ALA A 648 20.91 8.05 6.43
CA ALA A 648 19.61 7.47 6.12
C ALA A 648 18.48 8.19 6.87
N GLU A 649 17.34 8.32 6.19
CA GLU A 649 16.08 8.86 6.72
C GLU A 649 14.91 7.93 6.41
#